data_AF-A0A8C6PPT7-F1
#
_entry.id   AF-A0A8C6PPT7-F1
#
_cell.length_a   1.000
_cell.length_b   1.000
_cell.length_c   1.000
_cell.angle_alpha   90.00
_cell.angle_beta   90.00
_cell.angle_gamma   90.00
#
_symmetry.space_group_name_H-M   'P 1'
#
loop_
_entity.id
_entity.type
_entity.pdbx_description
1 polymer ?
#
loop_
_entity_poly.entity_id
_entity_poly.type
_entity_poly.pdbx_seq_one_letter_code
_entity_poly.pdbx_strand_id
1 'polypeptide(L)'
;MMGEQRQSESGAGSWVKDMADFSWDDYLEETGAVAVPHHAFKHVDQGPQSGLTPGMKLEVCVRSEADSPYWVATIITTCGQLLLLRYEGYQEDRRADFWCDIMTADLHPLGWSRQHGKTMRPPEGVREKHSDWEAVLEKALAEECSAPANLLEMPQHGRDPVELLSAGCYVELQDGVDPGLAWAAEVEENIGGRLKLRLLGTEGLPDTPATLWLFYLHPRLHPPGWAKEHGCTLRPPSDLMVLRSEEEWEEVRERINDLPEDEALTAEFAKDQPNIADHCFKEQMKLEAVDPAAPISIRPATVAKVFNEKYFLVTMDDLCEIDESEGPGRSFLCHRDSPGIFPAQWSLKNGLSLSPPPGFQGPDFDWADYLKQCEAEAAPQHSFPTEPCEHSFKEGMKLEAVNPLSPENIHVAAVTRVKGQYIWLSLEGLKQPMPELIVHMDSLDIFPVSWCETNGYPLVHPIKPSGIQERKIAVICNFVYCCPKIYFNHRCFSGPYLNKGRIAELPQFIGPGNCVLVLKEVLTLLINSAYKPSRVLRELQLDQESRWQGHGETLKAKYKGKSYRATVEIVRTADRVADFCRKTCIKLECCPNLFGPRMVLEHCSENCSILTKTKYTYYYGKKKSKRVGRPPGGHTNLEGGVKRRGRRRKRRKQLFVHKKRRSSASVDNTPAGSPQGSGDEEDLDEDDSLSEDTGSEMQDDLQDDSEQSVSKSQPTTPSPSPPATPRPSRRRRKPRSPSFSDDENHPPSPKEIDGQALLLLNLPTVQECMELKLGPAIKLCHHIERVKLAFYQQFAT
;
A
#
# COMPACT_ATOMS: atom_id res chain seq x y z
N MET A 1 14.79 1.86 60.37
CA MET A 1 14.76 3.29 60.05
C MET A 1 15.78 3.50 58.94
N MET A 2 15.37 3.55 57.67
CA MET A 2 14.71 4.69 56.96
C MET A 2 15.77 5.58 56.30
N GLY A 3 15.76 5.63 54.96
CA GLY A 3 16.72 6.38 54.13
C GLY A 3 16.91 5.73 52.76
N GLU A 4 15.98 5.98 51.84
CA GLU A 4 15.85 5.25 50.57
C GLU A 4 16.97 5.49 49.55
N GLN A 5 17.25 4.47 48.74
CA GLN A 5 18.09 4.57 47.54
C GLN A 5 17.33 5.34 46.44
N ARG A 6 17.97 6.37 45.87
CA ARG A 6 17.49 7.03 44.65
C ARG A 6 17.95 6.25 43.42
N GLN A 7 17.02 5.56 42.77
CA GLN A 7 17.17 5.22 41.36
C GLN A 7 17.08 6.51 40.52
N SER A 8 18.03 6.72 39.62
CA SER A 8 17.97 7.79 38.61
C SER A 8 17.79 7.16 37.24
N GLU A 9 16.53 6.92 36.87
CA GLU A 9 16.17 6.64 35.48
C GLU A 9 16.59 7.84 34.61
N SER A 10 17.30 7.58 33.52
CA SER A 10 17.60 8.62 32.53
C SER A 10 17.60 8.06 31.10
N GLY A 11 16.41 8.07 30.51
CA GLY A 11 16.26 8.45 29.10
C GLY A 11 16.77 7.47 28.05
N ALA A 12 16.21 6.25 28.00
CA ALA A 12 16.10 5.52 26.74
C ALA A 12 15.14 6.28 25.80
N GLY A 13 15.68 7.26 25.08
CA GLY A 13 14.95 8.08 24.11
C GLY A 13 14.54 7.24 22.90
N SER A 14 13.31 6.72 22.94
CA SER A 14 12.65 6.04 21.83
C SER A 14 12.78 6.83 20.52
N TRP A 15 13.39 6.20 19.51
CA TRP A 15 13.36 6.65 18.11
C TRP A 15 12.18 6.02 17.35
N VAL A 16 11.00 5.96 17.97
CA VAL A 16 9.75 5.70 17.23
C VAL A 16 9.43 6.94 16.40
N LYS A 17 9.98 6.95 15.19
CA LYS A 17 9.63 7.88 14.12
C LYS A 17 8.41 7.28 13.43
N ASP A 18 7.25 7.96 13.48
CA ASP A 18 6.08 7.49 12.74
C ASP A 18 6.47 7.37 11.26
N MET A 19 6.52 6.14 10.77
CA MET A 19 6.32 5.89 9.35
C MET A 19 4.82 6.00 9.12
N ALA A 20 4.42 6.76 8.10
CA ALA A 20 3.07 6.62 7.60
C ALA A 20 3.02 5.24 6.92
N ASP A 21 2.08 4.39 7.32
CA ASP A 21 1.91 3.07 6.73
C ASP A 21 1.75 3.22 5.21
N PHE A 22 2.52 2.44 4.45
CA PHE A 22 2.46 2.43 3.00
C PHE A 22 1.16 1.76 2.56
N SER A 23 0.42 2.41 1.65
CA SER A 23 -0.79 1.87 1.05
C SER A 23 -0.57 1.70 -0.45
N TRP A 24 -0.82 0.49 -0.94
CA TRP A 24 -0.74 0.17 -2.36
C TRP A 24 -1.77 0.95 -3.19
N ASP A 25 -2.99 1.14 -2.69
CA ASP A 25 -4.03 1.92 -3.37
C ASP A 25 -3.59 3.39 -3.62
N ASP A 26 -3.12 4.07 -2.57
CA ASP A 26 -2.63 5.46 -2.66
C ASP A 26 -1.42 5.54 -3.62
N TYR A 27 -0.51 4.55 -3.58
CA TYR A 27 0.69 4.51 -4.42
C TYR A 27 0.37 4.22 -5.89
N LEU A 28 -0.58 3.33 -6.18
CA LEU A 28 -1.07 3.05 -7.54
C LEU A 28 -1.84 4.25 -8.11
N GLU A 29 -2.69 4.91 -7.33
CA GLU A 29 -3.39 6.13 -7.76
C GLU A 29 -2.38 7.27 -8.06
N GLU A 30 -1.36 7.47 -7.22
CA GLU A 30 -0.34 8.51 -7.42
C GLU A 30 0.56 8.25 -8.63
N THR A 31 0.97 6.99 -8.84
CA THR A 31 1.84 6.63 -9.97
C THR A 31 1.08 6.46 -11.28
N GLY A 32 -0.25 6.32 -11.23
CA GLY A 32 -1.08 5.95 -12.39
C GLY A 32 -0.80 4.53 -12.90
N ALA A 33 -0.13 3.71 -12.10
CA ALA A 33 0.23 2.33 -12.44
C ALA A 33 -0.90 1.35 -12.09
N VAL A 34 -0.78 0.13 -12.61
CA VAL A 34 -1.76 -0.95 -12.38
C VAL A 34 -1.02 -2.14 -11.77
N ALA A 35 -1.63 -2.81 -10.79
CA ALA A 35 -1.08 -4.06 -10.26
C ALA A 35 -1.03 -5.15 -11.35
N VAL A 36 -0.03 -6.03 -11.29
CA VAL A 36 -0.09 -7.30 -12.03
C VAL A 36 -1.26 -8.13 -11.45
N PRO A 37 -2.14 -8.73 -12.28
CA PRO A 37 -3.25 -9.55 -11.80
C PRO A 37 -2.78 -10.76 -10.96
N HIS A 38 -3.52 -11.12 -9.90
CA HIS A 38 -3.17 -12.24 -9.01
C HIS A 38 -2.98 -13.58 -9.75
N HIS A 39 -3.83 -13.90 -10.73
CA HIS A 39 -3.74 -15.12 -11.54
C HIS A 39 -2.49 -15.22 -12.43
N ALA A 40 -1.66 -14.17 -12.47
CA ALA A 40 -0.35 -14.21 -13.13
C ALA A 40 0.71 -14.91 -12.28
N PHE A 41 0.51 -15.01 -10.96
CA PHE A 41 1.46 -15.56 -10.00
C PHE A 41 1.06 -17.02 -9.67
N LYS A 42 1.43 -17.97 -10.53
CA LYS A 42 0.97 -19.36 -10.44
C LYS A 42 1.21 -19.99 -9.06
N HIS A 43 2.36 -19.75 -8.44
CA HIS A 43 2.70 -20.29 -7.12
C HIS A 43 1.89 -19.68 -5.96
N VAL A 44 1.14 -18.60 -6.20
CA VAL A 44 0.16 -18.02 -5.27
C VAL A 44 -1.27 -18.43 -5.64
N ASP A 45 -1.57 -18.56 -6.94
CA ASP A 45 -2.88 -18.96 -7.48
C ASP A 45 -3.11 -20.49 -7.47
N GLN A 46 -2.06 -21.30 -7.19
CA GLN A 46 -2.11 -22.76 -7.08
C GLN A 46 -2.78 -23.27 -5.79
N GLY A 47 -3.24 -22.38 -4.91
CA GLY A 47 -4.24 -22.76 -3.92
C GLY A 47 -5.48 -23.37 -4.61
N PRO A 48 -6.08 -24.44 -4.06
CA PRO A 48 -7.08 -25.22 -4.78
C PRO A 48 -8.26 -24.35 -5.25
N GLN A 49 -8.63 -24.50 -6.53
CA GLN A 49 -9.83 -23.86 -7.09
C GLN A 49 -11.03 -24.23 -6.24
N SER A 50 -11.55 -23.26 -5.48
CA SER A 50 -12.48 -23.48 -4.36
C SER A 50 -13.85 -24.08 -4.74
N GLY A 51 -14.11 -24.33 -6.03
CA GLY A 51 -15.38 -24.83 -6.56
C GLY A 51 -16.57 -23.88 -6.39
N LEU A 52 -16.38 -22.74 -5.72
CA LEU A 52 -17.37 -21.70 -5.50
C LEU A 52 -17.60 -20.91 -6.80
N THR A 53 -18.85 -20.55 -7.06
CA THR A 53 -19.26 -19.87 -8.29
C THR A 53 -20.08 -18.61 -8.00
N PRO A 54 -20.01 -17.58 -8.88
CA PRO A 54 -20.86 -16.39 -8.76
C PRO A 54 -22.35 -16.75 -8.70
N GLY A 55 -23.06 -16.14 -7.74
CA GLY A 55 -24.48 -16.41 -7.47
C GLY A 55 -24.73 -17.38 -6.31
N MET A 56 -23.73 -18.14 -5.85
CA MET A 56 -23.84 -18.93 -4.61
C MET A 56 -23.94 -18.02 -3.37
N LYS A 57 -24.64 -18.49 -2.33
CA LYS A 57 -24.87 -17.76 -1.07
C LYS A 57 -24.33 -18.47 0.15
N LEU A 58 -23.91 -17.69 1.15
CA LEU A 58 -23.29 -18.19 2.37
C LEU A 58 -23.57 -17.25 3.55
N GLU A 59 -23.32 -17.74 4.77
CA GLU A 59 -23.38 -16.96 6.01
C GLU A 59 -21.98 -16.42 6.35
N VAL A 60 -21.88 -15.12 6.62
CA VAL A 60 -20.63 -14.41 6.95
C VAL A 60 -20.75 -13.78 8.32
N CYS A 61 -19.71 -13.92 9.14
CA CYS A 61 -19.57 -13.19 10.39
C CYS A 61 -19.42 -11.66 10.16
N VAL A 62 -20.37 -10.88 10.68
CA VAL A 62 -20.39 -9.41 10.59
C VAL A 62 -19.49 -8.82 11.70
N ARG A 63 -18.17 -8.90 11.49
CA ARG A 63 -17.12 -8.48 12.45
C ARG A 63 -17.22 -7.00 12.91
N SER A 64 -18.01 -6.17 12.23
CA SER A 64 -18.25 -4.76 12.60
C SER A 64 -19.28 -4.56 13.71
N GLU A 65 -20.04 -5.59 14.11
CA GLU A 65 -21.04 -5.50 15.17
C GLU A 65 -20.65 -6.25 16.45
N ALA A 66 -21.15 -5.76 17.59
CA ALA A 66 -20.99 -6.44 18.87
C ALA A 66 -21.69 -7.81 18.88
N ASP A 67 -21.05 -8.76 19.58
CA ASP A 67 -21.40 -10.18 19.68
C ASP A 67 -21.18 -11.02 18.40
N SER A 68 -20.49 -10.48 17.39
CA SER A 68 -20.13 -11.19 16.13
C SER A 68 -21.30 -11.93 15.48
N PRO A 69 -22.41 -11.24 15.13
CA PRO A 69 -23.57 -11.87 14.50
C PRO A 69 -23.26 -12.28 13.06
N TYR A 70 -24.02 -13.22 12.51
CA TYR A 70 -23.88 -13.64 11.11
C TYR A 70 -24.94 -12.98 10.21
N TRP A 71 -24.64 -12.86 8.93
CA TRP A 71 -25.61 -12.44 7.91
C TRP A 71 -25.35 -13.12 6.57
N VAL A 72 -26.38 -13.23 5.74
CA VAL A 72 -26.28 -13.86 4.42
C VAL A 72 -25.59 -12.91 3.43
N ALA A 73 -24.68 -13.45 2.62
CA ALA A 73 -24.07 -12.76 1.49
C ALA A 73 -24.09 -13.63 0.22
N THR A 74 -24.15 -12.98 -0.93
CA THR A 74 -24.03 -13.59 -2.27
C THR A 74 -22.62 -13.37 -2.82
N ILE A 75 -22.04 -14.41 -3.42
CA ILE A 75 -20.77 -14.34 -4.16
C ILE A 75 -21.01 -13.60 -5.49
N ILE A 76 -20.39 -12.43 -5.66
CA ILE A 76 -20.46 -11.59 -6.86
C ILE A 76 -19.41 -12.02 -7.89
N THR A 77 -18.19 -12.34 -7.44
CA THR A 77 -17.15 -12.97 -8.27
C THR A 77 -16.15 -13.73 -7.39
N THR A 78 -15.42 -14.67 -7.97
CA THR A 78 -14.29 -15.37 -7.35
C THR A 78 -12.97 -14.94 -8.00
N CYS A 79 -11.87 -14.99 -7.24
CA CYS A 79 -10.50 -14.70 -7.69
C CYS A 79 -9.54 -15.50 -6.81
N GLY A 80 -9.24 -16.75 -7.20
CA GLY A 80 -8.50 -17.69 -6.36
C GLY A 80 -9.21 -17.93 -5.02
N GLN A 81 -8.49 -17.68 -3.92
CA GLN A 81 -9.01 -17.76 -2.55
C GLN A 81 -9.87 -16.54 -2.13
N LEU A 82 -9.92 -15.47 -2.93
CA LEU A 82 -10.71 -14.27 -2.63
C LEU A 82 -12.10 -14.32 -3.28
N LEU A 83 -13.12 -14.09 -2.46
CA LEU A 83 -14.52 -13.90 -2.86
C LEU A 83 -14.87 -12.41 -2.78
N LEU A 84 -15.45 -11.86 -3.85
CA LEU A 84 -16.19 -10.60 -3.75
C LEU A 84 -17.60 -10.93 -3.28
N LEU A 85 -17.96 -10.52 -2.07
CA LEU A 85 -19.24 -10.78 -1.44
C LEU A 85 -20.11 -9.51 -1.40
N ARG A 86 -21.43 -9.68 -1.50
CA ARG A 86 -22.42 -8.62 -1.20
C ARG A 86 -23.44 -9.15 -0.20
N TYR A 87 -23.63 -8.43 0.90
CA TYR A 87 -24.66 -8.78 1.88
C TYR A 87 -26.07 -8.71 1.29
N GLU A 88 -26.92 -9.65 1.68
CA GLU A 88 -28.33 -9.65 1.26
C GLU A 88 -29.09 -8.44 1.82
N GLY A 89 -29.94 -7.87 0.95
CA GLY A 89 -30.62 -6.60 1.17
C GLY A 89 -29.98 -5.37 0.51
N TYR A 90 -28.77 -5.48 -0.08
CA TYR A 90 -28.17 -4.40 -0.89
C TYR A 90 -28.51 -4.46 -2.40
N GLN A 91 -29.09 -5.57 -2.88
CA GLN A 91 -29.47 -5.79 -4.29
C GLN A 91 -28.33 -5.47 -5.29
N GLU A 92 -28.48 -4.46 -6.14
CA GLU A 92 -27.49 -4.06 -7.16
C GLU A 92 -26.49 -2.99 -6.68
N ASP A 93 -26.53 -2.59 -5.41
CA ASP A 93 -25.66 -1.55 -4.84
C ASP A 93 -24.21 -2.05 -4.69
N ARG A 94 -23.45 -2.01 -5.79
CA ARG A 94 -22.02 -2.42 -5.88
C ARG A 94 -21.08 -1.70 -4.89
N ARG A 95 -21.57 -0.70 -4.14
CA ARG A 95 -20.82 0.00 -3.09
C ARG A 95 -20.81 -0.75 -1.76
N ALA A 96 -21.63 -1.79 -1.63
CA ALA A 96 -21.69 -2.68 -0.47
C ALA A 96 -20.97 -4.02 -0.73
N ASP A 97 -20.21 -4.10 -1.83
CA ASP A 97 -19.39 -5.26 -2.16
C ASP A 97 -18.10 -5.20 -1.32
N PHE A 98 -17.68 -6.33 -0.78
CA PHE A 98 -16.46 -6.44 0.03
C PHE A 98 -15.69 -7.71 -0.34
N TRP A 99 -14.38 -7.63 -0.40
CA TRP A 99 -13.52 -8.79 -0.59
C TRP A 99 -13.39 -9.58 0.70
N CYS A 100 -13.29 -10.90 0.57
CA CYS A 100 -13.33 -11.84 1.67
C CYS A 100 -12.49 -13.08 1.29
N ASP A 101 -11.51 -13.43 2.10
CA ASP A 101 -10.65 -14.60 1.90
C ASP A 101 -11.32 -15.84 2.52
N ILE A 102 -11.43 -16.92 1.74
CA ILE A 102 -12.06 -18.18 2.15
C ILE A 102 -11.37 -18.80 3.36
N MET A 103 -10.04 -18.67 3.47
CA MET A 103 -9.23 -19.34 4.48
C MET A 103 -9.25 -18.61 5.84
N THR A 104 -9.39 -17.28 5.83
CA THR A 104 -9.30 -16.44 7.05
C THR A 104 -10.64 -15.81 7.48
N ALA A 105 -11.68 -15.91 6.65
CA ALA A 105 -13.02 -15.46 6.98
C ALA A 105 -13.87 -16.58 7.60
N ASP A 106 -14.78 -16.16 8.48
CA ASP A 106 -15.69 -17.04 9.22
C ASP A 106 -16.96 -17.22 8.37
N LEU A 107 -16.88 -18.17 7.42
CA LEU A 107 -17.84 -18.44 6.35
C LEU A 107 -18.50 -19.81 6.52
N HIS A 108 -19.83 -19.87 6.37
CA HIS A 108 -20.58 -21.11 6.55
C HIS A 108 -21.70 -21.29 5.51
N PRO A 109 -22.15 -22.54 5.25
CA PRO A 109 -23.33 -22.80 4.43
C PRO A 109 -24.61 -22.22 5.07
N LEU A 110 -25.65 -21.97 4.25
CA LEU A 110 -26.91 -21.43 4.75
C LEU A 110 -27.57 -22.36 5.79
N GLY A 111 -27.98 -21.79 6.91
CA GLY A 111 -28.60 -22.50 8.05
C GLY A 111 -27.62 -22.93 9.15
N TRP A 112 -26.30 -22.75 8.97
CA TRP A 112 -25.30 -23.13 9.99
C TRP A 112 -25.48 -22.37 11.31
N SER A 113 -25.70 -21.06 11.25
CA SER A 113 -25.95 -20.19 12.41
C SER A 113 -27.13 -20.67 13.24
N ARG A 114 -28.24 -21.04 12.59
CA ARG A 114 -29.45 -21.58 13.21
C ARG A 114 -29.19 -22.91 13.92
N GLN A 115 -28.33 -23.78 13.37
CA GLN A 115 -27.95 -25.04 14.00
C GLN A 115 -27.05 -24.83 15.24
N HIS A 116 -26.15 -23.85 15.18
CA HIS A 116 -25.18 -23.55 16.25
C HIS A 116 -25.67 -22.50 17.27
N GLY A 117 -26.93 -22.09 17.21
CA GLY A 117 -27.52 -21.12 18.14
C GLY A 117 -26.92 -19.71 18.04
N LYS A 118 -26.35 -19.35 16.88
CA LYS A 118 -25.77 -18.04 16.61
C LYS A 118 -26.85 -17.03 16.19
N THR A 119 -26.64 -15.77 16.54
CA THR A 119 -27.58 -14.68 16.21
C THR A 119 -27.38 -14.24 14.76
N MET A 120 -28.42 -14.35 13.94
CA MET A 120 -28.48 -13.68 12.64
C MET A 120 -28.88 -12.22 12.82
N ARG A 121 -28.13 -11.28 12.25
CA ARG A 121 -28.46 -9.85 12.32
C ARG A 121 -27.93 -9.09 11.09
N PRO A 122 -28.76 -8.25 10.44
CA PRO A 122 -28.34 -7.47 9.28
C PRO A 122 -27.32 -6.40 9.65
N PRO A 123 -26.30 -6.14 8.81
CA PRO A 123 -25.46 -4.95 8.90
C PRO A 123 -26.29 -3.66 8.90
N GLU A 124 -25.78 -2.60 9.53
CA GLU A 124 -26.49 -1.35 9.74
C GLU A 124 -27.15 -0.78 8.47
N GLY A 125 -26.44 -0.71 7.34
CA GLY A 125 -26.99 -0.21 6.07
C GLY A 125 -28.04 -1.11 5.40
N VAL A 126 -28.19 -2.38 5.79
CA VAL A 126 -29.34 -3.22 5.41
C VAL A 126 -30.53 -2.88 6.30
N ARG A 127 -30.29 -2.77 7.61
CA ARG A 127 -31.28 -2.44 8.64
C ARG A 127 -31.90 -1.05 8.48
N GLU A 128 -31.15 -0.09 7.93
CA GLU A 128 -31.67 1.23 7.53
C GLU A 128 -32.54 1.19 6.26
N LYS A 129 -32.25 0.28 5.32
CA LYS A 129 -32.96 0.15 4.03
C LYS A 129 -34.23 -0.71 4.15
N HIS A 130 -34.22 -1.74 5.01
CA HIS A 130 -35.31 -2.70 5.18
C HIS A 130 -35.73 -2.77 6.65
N SER A 131 -36.88 -2.17 6.96
CA SER A 131 -37.47 -2.22 8.31
C SER A 131 -37.94 -3.61 8.71
N ASP A 132 -38.30 -4.44 7.73
CA ASP A 132 -38.59 -5.86 7.85
C ASP A 132 -37.45 -6.66 7.17
N TRP A 133 -36.34 -6.77 7.89
CA TRP A 133 -35.17 -7.53 7.47
C TRP A 133 -35.36 -9.04 7.69
N GLU A 134 -36.33 -9.45 8.52
CA GLU A 134 -36.65 -10.85 8.75
C GLU A 134 -37.22 -11.46 7.46
N ALA A 135 -38.13 -10.76 6.77
CA ALA A 135 -38.60 -11.18 5.44
C ALA A 135 -37.49 -11.26 4.37
N VAL A 136 -36.45 -10.40 4.45
CA VAL A 136 -35.28 -10.47 3.55
C VAL A 136 -34.45 -11.71 3.84
N LEU A 137 -34.25 -12.05 5.13
CA LEU A 137 -33.54 -13.25 5.55
C LEU A 137 -34.30 -14.53 5.18
N GLU A 138 -35.61 -14.58 5.44
CA GLU A 138 -36.44 -15.74 5.07
C GLU A 138 -36.41 -15.99 3.57
N LYS A 139 -36.49 -14.94 2.74
CA LYS A 139 -36.35 -15.06 1.30
C LYS A 139 -34.97 -15.62 0.91
N ALA A 140 -33.89 -15.07 1.47
CA ALA A 140 -32.53 -15.51 1.15
C ALA A 140 -32.26 -16.97 1.56
N LEU A 141 -32.84 -17.44 2.68
CA LEU A 141 -32.74 -18.82 3.16
C LEU A 141 -33.67 -19.79 2.40
N ALA A 142 -34.66 -19.30 1.65
CA ALA A 142 -35.57 -20.11 0.84
C ALA A 142 -35.06 -20.34 -0.61
N GLU A 143 -33.99 -19.67 -1.02
CA GLU A 143 -33.39 -19.82 -2.35
C GLU A 143 -32.40 -21.00 -2.37
N GLU A 144 -32.61 -21.99 -3.25
CA GLU A 144 -31.75 -23.19 -3.42
C GLU A 144 -30.40 -22.86 -4.09
N CYS A 145 -29.60 -22.03 -3.43
CA CYS A 145 -28.32 -21.49 -3.95
C CYS A 145 -27.22 -21.41 -2.90
N SER A 146 -27.35 -22.13 -1.77
CA SER A 146 -26.27 -22.22 -0.77
C SER A 146 -24.99 -22.74 -1.43
N ALA A 147 -23.87 -22.08 -1.13
CA ALA A 147 -22.56 -22.68 -1.27
C ALA A 147 -22.54 -24.01 -0.49
N PRO A 148 -22.00 -25.10 -1.06
CA PRO A 148 -22.04 -26.41 -0.43
C PRO A 148 -21.04 -26.47 0.72
N ALA A 149 -21.44 -27.11 1.83
CA ALA A 149 -20.66 -27.15 3.07
C ALA A 149 -19.20 -27.56 2.83
N ASN A 150 -18.96 -28.62 2.05
CA ASN A 150 -17.64 -29.16 1.78
C ASN A 150 -16.68 -28.26 0.98
N LEU A 151 -17.11 -27.07 0.54
CA LEU A 151 -16.27 -26.05 -0.12
C LEU A 151 -16.04 -24.80 0.74
N LEU A 152 -16.76 -24.66 1.86
CA LEU A 152 -16.57 -23.61 2.87
C LEU A 152 -15.93 -24.21 4.13
N GLU A 153 -16.53 -25.29 4.62
CA GLU A 153 -15.94 -26.28 5.49
C GLU A 153 -15.15 -27.26 4.63
N MET A 154 -14.02 -26.83 4.04
CA MET A 154 -13.06 -27.78 3.49
C MET A 154 -12.64 -28.74 4.61
N PRO A 155 -12.80 -30.07 4.46
CA PRO A 155 -12.29 -31.01 5.45
C PRO A 155 -10.76 -30.90 5.52
N GLN A 156 -10.19 -31.37 6.63
CA GLN A 156 -8.74 -31.53 6.85
C GLN A 156 -8.10 -32.42 5.78
N HIS A 157 -7.78 -31.85 4.61
CA HIS A 157 -7.02 -32.48 3.53
C HIS A 157 -5.54 -32.20 3.74
N GLY A 158 -4.96 -32.94 4.69
CA GLY A 158 -3.69 -32.57 5.29
C GLY A 158 -3.86 -31.39 6.24
N ARG A 159 -2.75 -30.95 6.83
CA ARG A 159 -2.64 -29.55 7.24
C ARG A 159 -2.31 -28.73 5.98
N ASP A 160 -2.60 -27.43 5.99
CA ASP A 160 -2.11 -26.53 4.93
C ASP A 160 -0.57 -26.66 4.78
N PRO A 161 0.04 -26.53 3.59
CA PRO A 161 1.51 -26.50 3.48
C PRO A 161 2.19 -25.52 4.46
N VAL A 162 1.54 -24.41 4.82
CA VAL A 162 2.00 -23.45 5.84
C VAL A 162 1.93 -24.03 7.26
N GLU A 163 0.96 -24.88 7.56
CA GLU A 163 0.80 -25.60 8.84
C GLU A 163 1.61 -26.92 8.93
N LEU A 164 1.96 -27.52 7.79
CA LEU A 164 2.88 -28.66 7.67
C LEU A 164 4.32 -28.19 7.89
N LEU A 165 4.71 -27.09 7.23
CA LEU A 165 6.04 -26.47 7.34
C LEU A 165 6.04 -25.38 8.43
N SER A 166 5.60 -25.74 9.63
CA SER A 166 5.62 -24.86 10.80
C SER A 166 7.05 -24.69 11.37
N ALA A 167 7.27 -23.66 12.19
CA ALA A 167 8.58 -23.45 12.83
C ALA A 167 9.00 -24.67 13.67
N GLY A 168 10.25 -25.12 13.50
CA GLY A 168 10.80 -26.34 14.12
C GLY A 168 10.54 -27.64 13.32
N CYS A 169 9.88 -27.57 12.17
CA CYS A 169 9.87 -28.66 11.19
C CYS A 169 11.20 -28.74 10.44
N TYR A 170 11.50 -29.91 9.86
CA TYR A 170 12.73 -30.17 9.12
C TYR A 170 12.45 -30.46 7.65
N VAL A 171 13.38 -30.08 6.80
CA VAL A 171 13.37 -30.29 5.34
C VAL A 171 14.76 -30.67 4.88
N GLU A 172 14.85 -31.35 3.74
CA GLU A 172 16.11 -31.62 3.05
C GLU A 172 16.23 -30.71 1.82
N LEU A 173 17.41 -30.12 1.64
CA LEU A 173 17.73 -29.21 0.55
C LEU A 173 18.73 -29.89 -0.39
N GLN A 174 18.33 -30.15 -1.62
CA GLN A 174 19.27 -30.52 -2.68
C GLN A 174 20.28 -29.39 -2.89
N ASP A 175 21.55 -29.71 -3.15
CA ASP A 175 22.57 -28.70 -3.42
C ASP A 175 22.30 -27.91 -4.73
N GLY A 176 22.81 -26.69 -4.82
CA GLY A 176 22.60 -25.80 -5.97
C GLY A 176 23.52 -26.08 -7.17
N VAL A 177 24.51 -26.97 -7.02
CA VAL A 177 25.57 -27.25 -7.99
C VAL A 177 25.68 -28.75 -8.29
N ASP A 178 25.58 -29.63 -7.27
CA ASP A 178 25.62 -31.09 -7.45
C ASP A 178 24.29 -31.77 -7.04
N PRO A 179 23.52 -32.35 -7.99
CA PRO A 179 22.24 -32.99 -7.68
C PRO A 179 22.38 -34.24 -6.80
N GLY A 180 23.59 -34.79 -6.67
CA GLY A 180 23.91 -35.91 -5.78
C GLY A 180 24.24 -35.50 -4.34
N LEU A 181 24.19 -34.21 -4.00
CA LEU A 181 24.39 -33.70 -2.65
C LEU A 181 23.09 -33.10 -2.09
N ALA A 182 22.90 -33.27 -0.78
CA ALA A 182 21.82 -32.61 -0.04
C ALA A 182 22.25 -32.26 1.39
N TRP A 183 21.53 -31.35 2.05
CA TRP A 183 21.70 -31.07 3.48
C TRP A 183 20.36 -30.74 4.14
N ALA A 184 20.21 -31.06 5.43
CA ALA A 184 19.00 -30.73 6.16
C ALA A 184 18.99 -29.26 6.60
N ALA A 185 17.79 -28.68 6.64
CA ALA A 185 17.51 -27.40 7.28
C ALA A 185 16.30 -27.49 8.22
N GLU A 186 16.32 -26.67 9.27
CA GLU A 186 15.19 -26.40 10.15
C GLU A 186 14.42 -25.19 9.61
N VAL A 187 13.09 -25.26 9.62
CA VAL A 187 12.22 -24.11 9.33
C VAL A 187 12.21 -23.19 10.56
N GLU A 188 12.82 -22.00 10.46
CA GLU A 188 12.72 -20.98 11.52
C GLU A 188 11.37 -20.26 11.46
N GLU A 189 10.96 -19.87 10.25
CA GLU A 189 9.77 -19.06 9.99
C GLU A 189 9.12 -19.51 8.68
N ASN A 190 7.79 -19.46 8.61
CA ASN A 190 7.03 -19.68 7.38
C ASN A 190 5.99 -18.57 7.28
N ILE A 191 6.09 -17.74 6.23
CA ILE A 191 5.24 -16.56 6.04
C ILE A 191 4.67 -16.62 4.62
N GLY A 192 3.39 -16.98 4.51
CA GLY A 192 2.71 -17.12 3.21
C GLY A 192 3.35 -18.15 2.27
N GLY A 193 3.98 -19.19 2.80
CA GLY A 193 4.73 -20.19 2.03
C GLY A 193 6.19 -19.81 1.76
N ARG A 194 6.64 -18.61 2.14
CA ARG A 194 8.06 -18.22 2.12
C ARG A 194 8.74 -18.67 3.41
N LEU A 195 9.66 -19.62 3.30
CA LEU A 195 10.36 -20.26 4.40
C LEU A 195 11.68 -19.54 4.68
N LYS A 196 11.93 -19.22 5.95
CA LYS A 196 13.27 -18.95 6.47
C LYS A 196 13.84 -20.26 6.99
N LEU A 197 14.93 -20.73 6.37
CA LEU A 197 15.54 -22.02 6.66
C LEU A 197 16.91 -21.82 7.30
N ARG A 198 17.21 -22.53 8.39
CA ARG A 198 18.55 -22.60 8.99
C ARG A 198 19.18 -23.96 8.73
N LEU A 199 20.40 -23.98 8.19
CA LEU A 199 21.10 -25.22 7.87
C LEU A 199 21.54 -25.94 9.15
N LEU A 200 21.30 -27.26 9.26
CA LEU A 200 21.61 -27.99 10.49
C LEU A 200 23.12 -27.97 10.78
N GLY A 201 23.48 -27.86 12.07
CA GLY A 201 24.86 -27.63 12.51
C GLY A 201 25.26 -26.15 12.59
N THR A 202 24.42 -25.20 12.16
CA THR A 202 24.71 -23.75 12.25
C THR A 202 24.01 -23.05 13.43
N GLU A 203 23.58 -23.81 14.45
CA GLU A 203 22.85 -23.28 15.59
C GLU A 203 23.68 -22.23 16.35
N GLY A 204 23.13 -21.02 16.50
CA GLY A 204 23.79 -19.90 17.18
C GLY A 204 24.77 -19.08 16.32
N LEU A 205 24.94 -19.42 15.04
CA LEU A 205 25.68 -18.59 14.07
C LEU A 205 24.81 -17.42 13.53
N PRO A 206 25.43 -16.30 13.10
CA PRO A 206 24.70 -15.21 12.45
C PRO A 206 24.01 -15.68 11.15
N ASP A 207 22.88 -15.07 10.83
CA ASP A 207 21.98 -15.49 9.75
C ASP A 207 22.65 -15.63 8.37
N THR A 208 23.70 -14.85 8.07
CA THR A 208 24.54 -15.09 6.89
C THR A 208 25.88 -15.68 7.35
N PRO A 209 26.32 -16.86 6.86
CA PRO A 209 25.74 -17.72 5.82
C PRO A 209 24.81 -18.86 6.33
N ALA A 210 24.43 -18.85 7.60
CA ALA A 210 23.71 -19.96 8.25
C ALA A 210 22.27 -20.20 7.76
N THR A 211 21.63 -19.17 7.20
CA THR A 211 20.21 -19.18 6.79
C THR A 211 20.03 -18.82 5.33
N LEU A 212 18.94 -19.31 4.75
CA LEU A 212 18.48 -18.98 3.40
C LEU A 212 16.96 -18.83 3.38
N TRP A 213 16.46 -18.11 2.37
CA TRP A 213 15.04 -17.97 2.10
C TRP A 213 14.66 -18.73 0.83
N LEU A 214 13.61 -19.55 0.89
CA LEU A 214 13.03 -20.27 -0.26
C LEU A 214 11.51 -20.29 -0.14
N PHE A 215 10.80 -20.37 -1.26
CA PHE A 215 9.36 -20.67 -1.24
C PHE A 215 9.14 -22.19 -1.11
N TYR A 216 8.03 -22.64 -0.51
CA TYR A 216 7.81 -24.07 -0.26
C TYR A 216 7.71 -24.95 -1.52
N LEU A 217 7.28 -24.37 -2.66
CA LEU A 217 7.27 -25.03 -3.97
C LEU A 217 8.65 -25.03 -4.68
N HIS A 218 9.73 -24.62 -4.00
CA HIS A 218 11.05 -24.55 -4.62
C HIS A 218 11.58 -25.96 -4.94
N PRO A 219 12.00 -26.27 -6.18
CA PRO A 219 12.31 -27.66 -6.60
C PRO A 219 13.42 -28.38 -5.82
N ARG A 220 14.30 -27.62 -5.14
CA ARG A 220 15.36 -28.15 -4.26
C ARG A 220 14.88 -28.55 -2.85
N LEU A 221 13.62 -28.29 -2.51
CA LEU A 221 13.05 -28.53 -1.18
C LEU A 221 12.36 -29.90 -1.16
N HIS A 222 12.72 -30.73 -0.20
CA HIS A 222 12.27 -32.11 -0.08
C HIS A 222 11.93 -32.46 1.40
N PRO A 223 11.09 -33.47 1.64
CA PRO A 223 10.82 -33.96 2.99
C PRO A 223 12.05 -34.72 3.56
N PRO A 224 12.18 -34.83 4.89
CA PRO A 224 13.19 -35.69 5.52
C PRO A 224 13.17 -37.13 4.99
N GLY A 225 14.34 -37.73 4.78
CA GLY A 225 14.52 -39.07 4.22
C GLY A 225 14.67 -39.12 2.70
N TRP A 226 14.31 -38.05 1.97
CA TRP A 226 14.35 -38.00 0.50
C TRP A 226 15.76 -38.26 -0.06
N ALA A 227 16.79 -37.64 0.51
CA ALA A 227 18.18 -37.77 0.09
C ALA A 227 18.65 -39.22 0.18
N LYS A 228 18.25 -39.93 1.23
CA LYS A 228 18.57 -41.34 1.46
C LYS A 228 17.86 -42.26 0.47
N GLU A 229 16.60 -41.95 0.12
CA GLU A 229 15.85 -42.67 -0.93
C GLU A 229 16.48 -42.48 -2.31
N HIS A 230 16.92 -41.26 -2.63
CA HIS A 230 17.45 -40.89 -3.95
C HIS A 230 18.97 -41.13 -4.09
N GLY A 231 19.63 -41.63 -3.03
CA GLY A 231 21.07 -41.93 -3.02
C GLY A 231 21.97 -40.69 -2.98
N CYS A 232 21.43 -39.54 -2.57
CA CYS A 232 22.19 -38.31 -2.37
C CYS A 232 23.05 -38.41 -1.11
N THR A 233 24.25 -37.83 -1.15
CA THR A 233 25.16 -37.76 -0.01
C THR A 233 24.80 -36.55 0.84
N LEU A 234 24.55 -36.75 2.14
CA LEU A 234 24.39 -35.67 3.10
C LEU A 234 25.73 -34.95 3.29
N ARG A 235 25.84 -33.72 2.78
CA ARG A 235 27.03 -32.87 2.92
C ARG A 235 26.64 -31.40 3.12
N PRO A 236 27.22 -30.68 4.09
CA PRO A 236 26.94 -29.27 4.26
C PRO A 236 27.46 -28.47 3.05
N PRO A 237 26.82 -27.34 2.68
CA PRO A 237 27.32 -26.43 1.66
C PRO A 237 28.79 -26.07 1.85
N SER A 238 29.55 -25.96 0.75
CA SER A 238 31.02 -25.83 0.81
C SER A 238 31.50 -24.64 1.63
N ASP A 239 30.78 -23.51 1.59
CA ASP A 239 31.07 -22.30 2.37
C ASP A 239 30.99 -22.52 3.89
N LEU A 240 30.20 -23.51 4.33
CA LEU A 240 30.05 -23.87 5.74
C LEU A 240 31.09 -24.90 6.21
N MET A 241 31.71 -25.67 5.31
CA MET A 241 32.61 -26.76 5.70
C MET A 241 33.75 -26.31 6.62
N VAL A 242 34.23 -25.08 6.46
CA VAL A 242 35.34 -24.50 7.23
C VAL A 242 34.94 -24.16 8.69
N LEU A 243 33.66 -24.17 9.03
CA LEU A 243 33.14 -23.70 10.33
C LEU A 243 33.22 -24.73 11.46
N ARG A 244 33.40 -26.01 11.15
CA ARG A 244 33.42 -27.16 12.07
C ARG A 244 34.37 -28.24 11.60
N SER A 245 34.77 -29.15 12.48
CA SER A 245 35.54 -30.34 12.08
C SER A 245 34.67 -31.40 11.39
N GLU A 246 35.29 -32.33 10.66
CA GLU A 246 34.56 -33.44 10.03
C GLU A 246 33.86 -34.34 11.06
N GLU A 247 34.44 -34.51 12.26
CA GLU A 247 33.82 -35.24 13.36
C GLU A 247 32.55 -34.55 13.85
N GLU A 248 32.57 -33.23 14.02
CA GLU A 248 31.38 -32.44 14.38
C GLU A 248 30.32 -32.47 13.27
N TRP A 249 30.72 -32.50 12.00
CA TRP A 249 29.79 -32.69 10.87
C TRP A 249 29.22 -34.10 10.77
N GLU A 250 29.92 -35.12 11.26
CA GLU A 250 29.40 -36.49 11.37
C GLU A 250 28.34 -36.59 12.48
N GLU A 251 28.56 -35.94 13.64
CA GLU A 251 27.53 -35.82 14.69
C GLU A 251 26.24 -35.15 14.17
N VAL A 252 26.36 -34.15 13.29
CA VAL A 252 25.20 -33.53 12.64
C VAL A 252 24.57 -34.46 11.60
N ARG A 253 25.33 -35.23 10.83
CA ARG A 253 24.80 -36.23 9.89
C ARG A 253 23.99 -37.32 10.60
N GLU A 254 24.48 -37.84 11.72
CA GLU A 254 23.73 -38.81 12.53
C GLU A 254 22.43 -38.20 13.07
N ARG A 255 22.45 -36.94 13.55
CA ARG A 255 21.23 -36.21 13.92
C ARG A 255 20.23 -36.06 12.77
N ILE A 256 20.71 -35.88 11.53
CA ILE A 256 19.85 -35.79 10.34
C ILE A 256 19.21 -37.15 10.03
N ASN A 257 20.00 -38.23 10.10
CA ASN A 257 19.52 -39.60 9.89
C ASN A 257 18.45 -40.05 10.91
N ASP A 258 18.45 -39.45 12.11
CA ASP A 258 17.49 -39.70 13.21
C ASP A 258 16.26 -38.77 13.18
N LEU A 259 16.12 -37.87 12.19
CA LEU A 259 14.96 -36.98 12.09
C LEU A 259 13.66 -37.75 11.81
N PRO A 260 12.52 -37.34 12.40
CA PRO A 260 11.23 -38.00 12.16
C PRO A 260 10.71 -37.70 10.75
N GLU A 261 10.44 -38.75 9.98
CA GLU A 261 9.72 -38.67 8.71
C GLU A 261 8.22 -38.38 8.99
N ASP A 262 7.66 -37.31 8.41
CA ASP A 262 6.23 -36.99 8.50
C ASP A 262 5.53 -37.41 7.20
N GLU A 263 4.71 -38.47 7.28
CA GLU A 263 3.97 -39.01 6.12
C GLU A 263 3.05 -37.97 5.45
N ALA A 264 2.50 -37.00 6.20
CA ALA A 264 1.64 -35.96 5.64
C ALA A 264 2.46 -34.90 4.90
N LEU A 265 3.64 -34.53 5.43
CA LEU A 265 4.57 -33.64 4.73
C LEU A 265 5.07 -34.28 3.42
N THR A 266 5.49 -35.55 3.49
CA THR A 266 5.96 -36.30 2.30
C THR A 266 4.85 -36.45 1.26
N ALA A 267 3.61 -36.70 1.67
CA ALA A 267 2.47 -36.76 0.76
C ALA A 267 2.13 -35.41 0.12
N GLU A 268 2.48 -34.28 0.74
CA GLU A 268 2.29 -32.94 0.16
C GLU A 268 3.33 -32.66 -0.94
N PHE A 269 4.62 -32.83 -0.62
CA PHE A 269 5.71 -32.68 -1.60
C PHE A 269 5.54 -33.60 -2.83
N ALA A 270 4.93 -34.78 -2.66
CA ALA A 270 4.68 -35.71 -3.74
C ALA A 270 3.56 -35.29 -4.72
N LYS A 271 2.68 -34.34 -4.36
CA LYS A 271 1.60 -33.85 -5.24
C LYS A 271 2.10 -32.85 -6.29
N ASP A 272 2.97 -31.94 -5.85
CA ASP A 272 3.29 -30.72 -6.60
C ASP A 272 4.68 -30.75 -7.27
N GLN A 273 5.44 -31.84 -7.13
CA GLN A 273 6.74 -31.97 -7.80
C GLN A 273 6.59 -32.00 -9.34
N PRO A 274 7.22 -31.07 -10.08
CA PRO A 274 7.16 -31.04 -11.53
C PRO A 274 7.95 -32.21 -12.14
N ASN A 275 7.33 -32.95 -13.07
CA ASN A 275 8.02 -34.00 -13.81
C ASN A 275 9.05 -33.40 -14.77
N ILE A 276 10.33 -33.51 -14.42
CA ILE A 276 11.45 -32.99 -15.21
C ILE A 276 11.61 -33.80 -16.50
N ALA A 277 11.51 -33.13 -17.65
CA ALA A 277 11.70 -33.76 -18.96
C ALA A 277 13.18 -34.04 -19.28
N ASP A 278 13.43 -35.07 -20.09
CA ASP A 278 14.79 -35.41 -20.55
C ASP A 278 15.36 -34.30 -21.45
N HIS A 279 16.63 -33.97 -21.29
CA HIS A 279 17.35 -33.00 -22.12
C HIS A 279 18.26 -33.65 -23.17
N CYS A 280 18.74 -32.82 -24.10
CA CYS A 280 19.75 -33.21 -25.10
C CYS A 280 21.00 -32.32 -25.08
N PHE A 281 21.18 -31.48 -24.05
CA PHE A 281 22.44 -30.76 -23.80
C PHE A 281 23.62 -31.73 -23.63
N LYS A 282 24.81 -31.25 -24.01
CA LYS A 282 26.09 -31.95 -23.88
C LYS A 282 27.11 -31.00 -23.27
N GLU A 283 28.13 -31.55 -22.63
CA GLU A 283 29.27 -30.79 -22.13
C GLU A 283 29.93 -29.98 -23.25
N GLN A 284 30.49 -28.82 -22.90
CA GLN A 284 31.05 -27.81 -23.82
C GLN A 284 30.04 -27.09 -24.73
N MET A 285 28.72 -27.39 -24.66
CA MET A 285 27.73 -26.59 -25.37
C MET A 285 27.64 -25.18 -24.80
N LYS A 286 27.71 -24.18 -25.66
CA LYS A 286 27.56 -22.76 -25.34
C LYS A 286 26.10 -22.30 -25.42
N LEU A 287 25.66 -21.51 -24.47
CA LEU A 287 24.31 -20.95 -24.39
C LEU A 287 24.34 -19.53 -23.82
N GLU A 288 23.21 -18.82 -23.87
CA GLU A 288 23.01 -17.56 -23.14
C GLU A 288 22.35 -17.88 -21.79
N ALA A 289 22.78 -17.25 -20.71
CA ALA A 289 22.15 -17.44 -19.41
C ALA A 289 22.09 -16.17 -18.54
N VAL A 290 21.16 -16.18 -17.60
CA VAL A 290 21.05 -15.26 -16.46
C VAL A 290 21.55 -15.99 -15.23
N ASP A 291 22.47 -15.38 -14.50
CA ASP A 291 22.99 -15.91 -13.23
C ASP A 291 21.91 -15.83 -12.13
N PRO A 292 21.43 -16.95 -11.56
CA PRO A 292 20.37 -16.92 -10.55
C PRO A 292 20.75 -16.17 -9.27
N ALA A 293 22.05 -16.11 -8.93
CA ALA A 293 22.56 -15.38 -7.75
C ALA A 293 22.81 -13.89 -8.04
N ALA A 294 22.79 -13.48 -9.31
CA ALA A 294 22.88 -12.07 -9.73
C ALA A 294 22.11 -11.85 -11.05
N PRO A 295 20.77 -11.89 -11.03
CA PRO A 295 19.96 -11.92 -12.24
C PRO A 295 19.81 -10.52 -12.85
N ILE A 296 20.92 -9.90 -13.26
CA ILE A 296 20.99 -8.51 -13.76
C ILE A 296 21.48 -8.39 -15.22
N SER A 297 22.09 -9.44 -15.75
CA SER A 297 22.63 -9.48 -17.11
C SER A 297 22.42 -10.86 -17.73
N ILE A 298 22.20 -10.89 -19.05
CA ILE A 298 22.31 -12.11 -19.85
C ILE A 298 23.74 -12.15 -20.39
N ARG A 299 24.45 -13.26 -20.19
CA ARG A 299 25.84 -13.46 -20.64
C ARG A 299 26.01 -14.84 -21.27
N PRO A 300 27.07 -15.08 -22.07
CA PRO A 300 27.48 -16.42 -22.46
C PRO A 300 27.75 -17.30 -21.23
N ALA A 301 27.37 -18.57 -21.36
CA ALA A 301 27.61 -19.61 -20.38
C ALA A 301 27.85 -20.95 -21.10
N THR A 302 28.51 -21.88 -20.40
CA THR A 302 28.86 -23.20 -20.89
C THR A 302 28.15 -24.28 -20.08
N VAL A 303 27.65 -25.32 -20.75
CA VAL A 303 27.28 -26.59 -20.11
C VAL A 303 28.58 -27.27 -19.66
N ALA A 304 28.95 -27.07 -18.39
CA ALA A 304 30.24 -27.49 -17.85
C ALA A 304 30.30 -28.99 -17.54
N LYS A 305 29.17 -29.59 -17.16
CA LYS A 305 29.05 -31.00 -16.79
C LYS A 305 27.64 -31.51 -17.07
N VAL A 306 27.49 -32.76 -17.51
CA VAL A 306 26.19 -33.45 -17.57
C VAL A 306 26.17 -34.56 -16.52
N PHE A 307 25.19 -34.53 -15.60
CA PHE A 307 25.11 -35.50 -14.51
C PHE A 307 24.32 -36.76 -14.92
N ASN A 308 23.19 -36.57 -15.61
CA ASN A 308 22.31 -37.64 -16.09
C ASN A 308 21.39 -37.09 -17.22
N GLU A 309 20.30 -37.79 -17.56
CA GLU A 309 19.36 -37.38 -18.62
C GLU A 309 18.47 -36.18 -18.23
N LYS A 310 18.44 -35.81 -16.94
CA LYS A 310 17.60 -34.75 -16.35
C LYS A 310 18.38 -33.49 -15.99
N TYR A 311 19.61 -33.65 -15.50
CA TYR A 311 20.37 -32.59 -14.85
C TYR A 311 21.76 -32.35 -15.48
N PHE A 312 22.09 -31.07 -15.64
CA PHE A 312 23.38 -30.59 -16.15
C PHE A 312 23.80 -29.30 -15.41
N LEU A 313 25.10 -29.05 -15.33
CA LEU A 313 25.65 -27.85 -14.73
C LEU A 313 25.88 -26.78 -15.80
N VAL A 314 25.38 -25.57 -15.57
CA VAL A 314 25.74 -24.38 -16.36
C VAL A 314 26.70 -23.53 -15.57
N THR A 315 27.77 -23.08 -16.20
CA THR A 315 28.78 -22.17 -15.64
C THR A 315 28.83 -20.91 -16.49
N MET A 316 28.74 -19.74 -15.86
CA MET A 316 28.89 -18.44 -16.53
C MET A 316 30.31 -18.31 -17.09
N ASP A 317 30.44 -17.88 -18.34
CA ASP A 317 31.75 -17.76 -18.98
C ASP A 317 32.56 -16.58 -18.38
N ASP A 318 33.82 -16.84 -18.05
CA ASP A 318 34.80 -15.84 -17.61
C ASP A 318 36.11 -16.07 -18.39
N LEU A 319 36.73 -15.00 -18.87
CA LEU A 319 37.96 -15.00 -19.66
C LEU A 319 39.11 -14.25 -18.94
N CYS A 320 38.94 -13.91 -17.66
CA CYS A 320 39.99 -13.26 -16.90
C CYS A 320 41.14 -14.23 -16.59
N GLU A 321 42.37 -13.87 -16.98
CA GLU A 321 43.59 -14.59 -16.61
C GLU A 321 43.92 -14.37 -15.12
N ILE A 322 43.35 -15.21 -14.24
CA ILE A 322 43.72 -15.30 -12.81
C ILE A 322 43.92 -16.78 -12.47
N ASP A 323 44.90 -17.07 -11.61
CA ASP A 323 45.42 -18.41 -11.30
C ASP A 323 44.35 -19.47 -10.96
N GLU A 324 44.71 -20.74 -11.16
CA GLU A 324 43.90 -21.95 -10.92
C GLU A 324 43.63 -22.22 -9.41
N SER A 325 43.42 -21.17 -8.61
CA SER A 325 43.28 -21.24 -7.14
C SER A 325 42.22 -20.27 -6.62
N GLU A 326 41.17 -20.85 -6.05
CA GLU A 326 40.06 -20.24 -5.29
C GLU A 326 38.89 -19.61 -6.08
N GLY A 327 37.95 -20.49 -6.43
CA GLY A 327 36.57 -20.14 -6.75
C GLY A 327 35.98 -21.09 -7.81
N PRO A 328 34.92 -21.88 -7.52
CA PRO A 328 34.13 -22.43 -8.60
C PRO A 328 33.55 -21.26 -9.40
N GLY A 329 33.79 -21.21 -10.71
CA GLY A 329 33.15 -20.23 -11.58
C GLY A 329 31.64 -20.26 -11.36
N ARG A 330 30.97 -19.11 -11.44
CA ARG A 330 29.55 -18.96 -11.08
C ARG A 330 28.69 -19.99 -11.81
N SER A 331 28.29 -21.04 -11.10
CA SER A 331 27.67 -22.24 -11.65
C SER A 331 26.38 -22.57 -10.92
N PHE A 332 25.41 -23.11 -11.65
CA PHE A 332 24.10 -23.45 -11.12
C PHE A 332 23.54 -24.67 -11.85
N LEU A 333 22.94 -25.55 -11.07
CA LEU A 333 22.30 -26.76 -11.55
C LEU A 333 21.07 -26.41 -12.41
N CYS A 334 20.99 -27.01 -13.58
CA CYS A 334 19.89 -26.85 -14.53
C CYS A 334 19.26 -28.20 -14.88
N HIS A 335 17.99 -28.14 -15.25
CA HIS A 335 17.27 -29.15 -16.00
C HIS A 335 16.71 -28.52 -17.28
N ARG A 336 16.08 -29.32 -18.15
CA ARG A 336 15.58 -28.87 -19.46
C ARG A 336 14.74 -27.59 -19.42
N ASP A 337 13.82 -27.53 -18.45
CA ASP A 337 12.82 -26.48 -18.31
C ASP A 337 13.22 -25.43 -17.27
N SER A 338 14.48 -25.38 -16.86
CA SER A 338 14.97 -24.36 -15.91
C SER A 338 14.83 -22.96 -16.52
N PRO A 339 14.32 -21.97 -15.76
CA PRO A 339 14.32 -20.58 -16.20
C PRO A 339 15.74 -20.03 -16.21
N GLY A 340 15.97 -19.01 -17.04
CA GLY A 340 17.23 -18.28 -17.11
C GLY A 340 18.27 -18.86 -18.08
N ILE A 341 17.99 -19.95 -18.80
CA ILE A 341 18.83 -20.47 -19.89
C ILE A 341 18.18 -20.28 -21.26
N PHE A 342 18.99 -19.93 -22.27
CA PHE A 342 18.52 -19.53 -23.59
C PHE A 342 19.46 -20.02 -24.70
N PRO A 343 18.96 -20.30 -25.91
CA PRO A 343 19.82 -20.60 -27.06
C PRO A 343 20.66 -19.38 -27.44
N ALA A 344 21.84 -19.63 -28.02
CA ALA A 344 22.67 -18.56 -28.56
C ALA A 344 21.88 -17.64 -29.51
N GLN A 345 22.16 -16.34 -29.41
CA GLN A 345 21.47 -15.24 -30.09
C GLN A 345 20.02 -14.97 -29.62
N TRP A 346 19.52 -15.54 -28.52
CA TRP A 346 18.17 -15.23 -28.01
C TRP A 346 18.01 -13.76 -27.64
N SER A 347 19.01 -13.17 -26.98
CA SER A 347 19.05 -11.75 -26.61
C SER A 347 18.93 -10.86 -27.86
N LEU A 348 19.74 -11.14 -28.88
CA LEU A 348 19.74 -10.40 -30.14
C LEU A 348 18.38 -10.49 -30.87
N LYS A 349 17.79 -11.70 -30.94
CA LYS A 349 16.45 -11.92 -31.53
C LYS A 349 15.36 -11.12 -30.81
N ASN A 350 15.50 -10.90 -29.51
CA ASN A 350 14.55 -10.15 -28.68
C ASN A 350 14.80 -8.63 -28.62
N GLY A 351 15.87 -8.13 -29.26
CA GLY A 351 16.26 -6.72 -29.19
C GLY A 351 16.87 -6.35 -27.82
N LEU A 352 17.62 -7.28 -27.23
CA LEU A 352 18.38 -7.11 -26.00
C LEU A 352 19.88 -7.10 -26.32
N SER A 353 20.64 -6.28 -25.60
CA SER A 353 22.10 -6.35 -25.62
C SER A 353 22.55 -7.51 -24.74
N LEU A 354 23.34 -8.42 -25.29
CA LEU A 354 24.05 -9.44 -24.53
C LEU A 354 25.28 -8.82 -23.87
N SER A 355 25.52 -9.08 -22.59
CA SER A 355 26.78 -8.72 -21.95
C SER A 355 27.89 -9.70 -22.38
N PRO A 356 29.10 -9.23 -22.74
CA PRO A 356 30.23 -10.11 -22.96
C PRO A 356 30.66 -10.80 -21.65
N PRO A 357 31.39 -11.93 -21.72
CA PRO A 357 32.01 -12.51 -20.54
C PRO A 357 33.12 -11.58 -20.01
N PRO A 358 33.36 -11.52 -18.68
CA PRO A 358 34.46 -10.75 -18.12
C PRO A 358 35.80 -11.12 -18.77
N GLY A 359 36.68 -10.15 -18.96
CA GLY A 359 37.98 -10.34 -19.63
C GLY A 359 37.95 -10.31 -21.17
N PHE A 360 36.77 -10.28 -21.82
CA PHE A 360 36.64 -10.19 -23.27
C PHE A 360 37.28 -8.91 -23.85
N GLN A 361 38.18 -9.07 -24.83
CA GLN A 361 39.00 -7.98 -25.40
C GLN A 361 38.41 -7.37 -26.70
N GLY A 362 37.29 -7.89 -27.20
CA GLY A 362 36.65 -7.41 -28.43
C GLY A 362 35.79 -6.15 -28.20
N PRO A 363 35.66 -5.24 -29.19
CA PRO A 363 34.83 -4.03 -29.05
C PRO A 363 33.33 -4.32 -29.04
N ASP A 364 32.91 -5.37 -29.77
CA ASP A 364 31.55 -5.88 -29.85
C ASP A 364 31.63 -7.41 -29.66
N PHE A 365 30.65 -8.00 -28.99
CA PHE A 365 30.55 -9.46 -28.84
C PHE A 365 29.79 -10.06 -30.03
N ASP A 366 30.42 -11.01 -30.73
CA ASP A 366 29.78 -11.81 -31.78
C ASP A 366 29.83 -13.31 -31.43
N TRP A 367 28.69 -13.97 -31.56
CA TRP A 367 28.56 -15.39 -31.23
C TRP A 367 29.35 -16.31 -32.18
N ALA A 368 29.48 -15.99 -33.46
CA ALA A 368 30.18 -16.85 -34.41
C ALA A 368 31.70 -16.79 -34.22
N ASP A 369 32.25 -15.60 -33.99
CA ASP A 369 33.65 -15.42 -33.64
C ASP A 369 33.97 -16.01 -32.25
N TYR A 370 33.08 -15.87 -31.26
CA TYR A 370 33.26 -16.44 -29.92
C TYR A 370 33.23 -17.98 -29.91
N LEU A 371 32.26 -18.62 -30.58
CA LEU A 371 32.21 -20.08 -30.72
C LEU A 371 33.47 -20.64 -31.39
N LYS A 372 33.97 -19.93 -32.41
CA LYS A 372 35.20 -20.28 -33.11
C LYS A 372 36.45 -20.09 -32.23
N GLN A 373 36.48 -19.08 -31.36
CA GLN A 373 37.56 -18.88 -30.40
C GLN A 373 37.58 -19.98 -29.32
N CYS A 374 36.42 -20.42 -28.85
CA CYS A 374 36.29 -21.47 -27.84
C CYS A 374 36.38 -22.92 -28.39
N GLU A 375 36.47 -23.10 -29.71
CA GLU A 375 36.33 -24.40 -30.39
C GLU A 375 35.07 -25.18 -29.97
N ALA A 376 33.97 -24.46 -29.70
CA ALA A 376 32.75 -24.98 -29.08
C ALA A 376 31.51 -24.85 -29.99
N GLU A 377 30.49 -25.66 -29.72
CA GLU A 377 29.19 -25.62 -30.42
C GLU A 377 28.11 -24.91 -29.58
N ALA A 378 27.22 -24.16 -30.22
CA ALA A 378 26.06 -23.60 -29.54
C ALA A 378 25.01 -24.69 -29.25
N ALA A 379 24.39 -24.63 -28.08
CA ALA A 379 23.27 -25.48 -27.71
C ALA A 379 22.11 -25.35 -28.73
N PRO A 380 21.60 -26.46 -29.30
CA PRO A 380 20.54 -26.40 -30.30
C PRO A 380 19.25 -25.75 -29.80
N GLN A 381 18.58 -24.98 -30.65
CA GLN A 381 17.29 -24.33 -30.33
C GLN A 381 16.21 -25.31 -29.81
N HIS A 382 16.24 -26.58 -30.24
CA HIS A 382 15.29 -27.63 -29.82
C HIS A 382 15.59 -28.23 -28.44
N SER A 383 16.74 -27.91 -27.83
CA SER A 383 17.11 -28.32 -26.47
C SER A 383 16.37 -27.51 -25.40
N PHE A 384 15.81 -26.35 -25.79
CA PHE A 384 15.10 -25.42 -24.93
C PHE A 384 13.57 -25.61 -25.02
N PRO A 385 12.79 -25.20 -24.00
CA PRO A 385 11.33 -25.20 -24.06
C PRO A 385 10.79 -24.36 -25.24
N THR A 386 9.60 -24.73 -25.73
CA THR A 386 8.89 -23.92 -26.74
C THR A 386 8.05 -22.87 -26.04
N GLU A 387 8.27 -21.58 -26.33
CA GLU A 387 7.61 -20.45 -25.65
C GLU A 387 6.06 -20.46 -25.84
N PRO A 388 5.25 -20.69 -24.79
CA PRO A 388 3.82 -20.37 -24.82
C PRO A 388 3.62 -18.84 -24.75
N CYS A 389 2.72 -18.31 -25.57
CA CYS A 389 2.69 -16.89 -25.91
C CYS A 389 1.66 -16.04 -25.13
N GLU A 390 1.00 -16.58 -24.10
CA GLU A 390 -0.04 -15.87 -23.35
C GLU A 390 0.34 -15.69 -21.87
N HIS A 391 0.49 -14.43 -21.46
CA HIS A 391 0.77 -14.01 -20.09
C HIS A 391 0.09 -12.68 -19.77
N SER A 392 -0.11 -12.39 -18.48
CA SER A 392 -0.81 -11.15 -18.05
C SER A 392 0.11 -9.96 -17.75
N PHE A 393 1.42 -10.17 -17.65
CA PHE A 393 2.43 -9.13 -17.39
C PHE A 393 2.52 -8.10 -18.52
N LYS A 394 2.65 -6.81 -18.17
CA LYS A 394 2.82 -5.67 -19.08
C LYS A 394 3.76 -4.63 -18.49
N GLU A 395 4.45 -3.89 -19.35
CA GLU A 395 5.29 -2.75 -18.96
C GLU A 395 4.47 -1.69 -18.21
N GLY A 396 5.06 -1.14 -17.15
CA GLY A 396 4.43 -0.17 -16.24
C GLY A 396 3.59 -0.79 -15.11
N MET A 397 3.38 -2.11 -15.08
CA MET A 397 2.68 -2.76 -13.96
C MET A 397 3.54 -2.81 -12.69
N LYS A 398 2.87 -2.91 -11.52
CA LYS A 398 3.51 -3.07 -10.21
C LYS A 398 3.28 -4.44 -9.60
N LEU A 399 4.26 -4.91 -8.85
CA LEU A 399 4.24 -6.15 -8.07
C LEU A 399 5.18 -6.03 -6.86
N GLU A 400 5.22 -7.06 -6.02
CA GLU A 400 6.18 -7.19 -4.92
C GLU A 400 7.29 -8.17 -5.33
N ALA A 401 8.57 -7.83 -5.12
CA ALA A 401 9.67 -8.69 -5.55
C ALA A 401 10.81 -8.73 -4.51
N VAL A 402 11.40 -9.91 -4.36
CA VAL A 402 12.56 -10.14 -3.49
C VAL A 402 13.79 -9.43 -4.03
N ASN A 403 14.61 -8.88 -3.13
CA ASN A 403 15.94 -8.39 -3.49
C ASN A 403 16.97 -9.54 -3.43
N PRO A 404 17.60 -9.97 -4.55
CA PRO A 404 18.55 -11.08 -4.53
C PRO A 404 19.84 -10.78 -3.76
N LEU A 405 20.15 -9.51 -3.49
CA LEU A 405 21.28 -9.11 -2.63
C LEU A 405 20.94 -9.13 -1.13
N SER A 406 19.66 -9.26 -0.79
CA SER A 406 19.14 -9.31 0.58
C SER A 406 17.79 -10.03 0.58
N PRO A 407 17.77 -11.38 0.48
CA PRO A 407 16.54 -12.17 0.28
C PRO A 407 15.51 -12.06 1.42
N GLU A 408 15.89 -11.47 2.55
CA GLU A 408 15.03 -11.08 3.67
C GLU A 408 14.22 -9.79 3.43
N ASN A 409 14.44 -9.08 2.32
CA ASN A 409 13.70 -7.87 1.97
C ASN A 409 12.89 -8.08 0.68
N ILE A 410 11.58 -7.88 0.77
CA ILE A 410 10.67 -7.76 -0.37
C ILE A 410 10.44 -6.27 -0.64
N HIS A 411 10.44 -5.90 -1.91
CA HIS A 411 10.37 -4.52 -2.37
C HIS A 411 9.15 -4.27 -3.26
N VAL A 412 8.62 -3.05 -3.22
CA VAL A 412 7.81 -2.49 -4.30
C VAL A 412 8.63 -2.57 -5.59
N ALA A 413 8.09 -3.21 -6.63
CA ALA A 413 8.78 -3.38 -7.90
C ALA A 413 7.90 -2.96 -9.09
N ALA A 414 8.56 -2.53 -10.16
CA ALA A 414 7.93 -2.11 -11.40
C ALA A 414 8.41 -2.96 -12.57
N VAL A 415 7.47 -3.49 -13.37
CA VAL A 415 7.77 -4.16 -14.64
C VAL A 415 8.19 -3.10 -15.66
N THR A 416 9.48 -3.03 -15.98
CA THR A 416 10.01 -2.04 -16.92
C THR A 416 10.02 -2.54 -18.36
N ARG A 417 10.20 -3.85 -18.58
CA ARG A 417 10.29 -4.49 -19.91
C ARG A 417 9.70 -5.90 -19.86
N VAL A 418 9.15 -6.38 -20.98
CA VAL A 418 8.69 -7.77 -21.13
C VAL A 418 9.20 -8.38 -22.43
N LYS A 419 9.81 -9.57 -22.38
CA LYS A 419 10.35 -10.32 -23.54
C LYS A 419 10.14 -11.82 -23.37
N GLY A 420 9.33 -12.42 -24.25
CA GLY A 420 8.92 -13.82 -24.12
C GLY A 420 8.33 -14.07 -22.73
N GLN A 421 8.87 -15.05 -22.01
CA GLN A 421 8.44 -15.38 -20.65
C GLN A 421 9.18 -14.60 -19.53
N TYR A 422 9.98 -13.60 -19.88
CA TYR A 422 10.85 -12.88 -18.94
C TYR A 422 10.46 -11.41 -18.81
N ILE A 423 10.57 -10.91 -17.58
CA ILE A 423 10.24 -9.54 -17.18
C ILE A 423 11.47 -8.87 -16.56
N TRP A 424 11.64 -7.58 -16.87
CA TRP A 424 12.65 -6.74 -16.22
C TRP A 424 11.97 -5.98 -15.08
N LEU A 425 12.55 -6.04 -13.89
CA LEU A 425 12.01 -5.43 -12.68
C LEU A 425 12.95 -4.36 -12.13
N SER A 426 12.42 -3.15 -11.92
CA SER A 426 13.09 -2.13 -11.12
C SER A 426 12.58 -2.22 -9.68
N LEU A 427 13.47 -2.53 -8.73
CA LEU A 427 13.14 -2.48 -7.30
C LEU A 427 13.17 -1.03 -6.80
N GLU A 428 12.18 -0.67 -6.00
CA GLU A 428 12.02 0.66 -5.42
C GLU A 428 12.31 0.69 -3.91
N GLY A 429 12.28 1.87 -3.28
CA GLY A 429 12.56 2.03 -1.84
C GLY A 429 14.04 1.94 -1.43
N LEU A 430 14.92 1.51 -2.35
CA LEU A 430 16.36 1.41 -2.12
C LEU A 430 17.04 2.78 -1.94
N LYS A 431 18.04 2.84 -1.04
CA LYS A 431 18.87 4.05 -0.81
C LYS A 431 19.74 4.41 -2.03
N GLN A 432 20.07 3.43 -2.86
CA GLN A 432 20.86 3.55 -4.08
C GLN A 432 20.15 2.73 -5.17
N PRO A 433 20.05 3.21 -6.42
CA PRO A 433 19.43 2.44 -7.49
C PRO A 433 20.30 1.21 -7.81
N MET A 434 19.64 0.06 -7.96
CA MET A 434 20.26 -1.18 -8.46
C MET A 434 19.93 -1.38 -9.95
N PRO A 435 20.66 -2.25 -10.66
CA PRO A 435 20.28 -2.69 -12.01
C PRO A 435 18.90 -3.34 -12.04
N GLU A 436 18.26 -3.38 -13.22
CA GLU A 436 17.01 -4.11 -13.42
C GLU A 436 17.24 -5.62 -13.22
N LEU A 437 16.33 -6.28 -12.52
CA LEU A 437 16.35 -7.74 -12.35
C LEU A 437 15.65 -8.42 -13.53
N ILE A 438 16.26 -9.46 -14.08
CA ILE A 438 15.74 -10.29 -15.16
C ILE A 438 15.11 -11.53 -14.54
N VAL A 439 13.78 -11.58 -14.52
CA VAL A 439 13.03 -12.60 -13.78
C VAL A 439 12.08 -13.34 -14.72
N HIS A 440 11.96 -14.66 -14.56
CA HIS A 440 10.95 -15.44 -15.26
C HIS A 440 9.56 -15.21 -14.64
N MET A 441 8.51 -15.15 -15.44
CA MET A 441 7.14 -14.87 -14.95
C MET A 441 6.58 -15.88 -13.93
N ASP A 442 7.11 -17.10 -13.91
CA ASP A 442 6.75 -18.15 -12.94
C ASP A 442 7.74 -18.23 -11.76
N SER A 443 8.61 -17.23 -11.57
CA SER A 443 9.53 -17.17 -10.42
C SER A 443 8.78 -17.18 -9.10
N LEU A 444 9.34 -17.85 -8.09
CA LEU A 444 8.82 -17.96 -6.72
C LEU A 444 9.23 -16.77 -5.81
N ASP A 445 9.89 -15.76 -6.39
CA ASP A 445 10.43 -14.57 -5.70
C ASP A 445 9.72 -13.27 -6.15
N ILE A 446 8.59 -13.40 -6.85
CA ILE A 446 7.70 -12.30 -7.24
C ILE A 446 6.28 -12.58 -6.78
N PHE A 447 5.64 -11.59 -6.19
CA PHE A 447 4.35 -11.72 -5.50
C PHE A 447 3.36 -10.65 -5.99
N PRO A 448 2.04 -10.90 -5.91
CA PRO A 448 1.06 -9.88 -6.19
C PRO A 448 1.14 -8.71 -5.19
N VAL A 449 0.58 -7.58 -5.61
CA VAL A 449 0.39 -6.41 -4.75
C VAL A 449 -0.38 -6.80 -3.47
N SER A 450 0.08 -6.29 -2.33
CA SER A 450 -0.41 -6.59 -0.98
C SER A 450 -0.16 -8.03 -0.49
N TRP A 451 0.73 -8.82 -1.10
CA TRP A 451 1.14 -10.12 -0.53
C TRP A 451 1.82 -9.94 0.85
N CYS A 452 2.73 -8.98 0.97
CA CYS A 452 3.39 -8.62 2.22
C CYS A 452 2.39 -8.15 3.28
N GLU A 453 1.47 -7.25 2.91
CA GLU A 453 0.41 -6.77 3.80
C GLU A 453 -0.48 -7.92 4.30
N THR A 454 -0.90 -8.81 3.40
CA THR A 454 -1.75 -9.97 3.72
C THR A 454 -1.07 -10.94 4.69
N ASN A 455 0.23 -11.20 4.51
CA ASN A 455 0.98 -12.17 5.31
C ASN A 455 1.72 -11.54 6.51
N GLY A 456 1.58 -10.23 6.74
CA GLY A 456 2.30 -9.51 7.79
C GLY A 456 3.81 -9.37 7.58
N TYR A 457 4.29 -9.56 6.34
CA TYR A 457 5.71 -9.45 5.98
C TYR A 457 6.11 -7.96 5.75
N PRO A 458 7.31 -7.52 6.15
CA PRO A 458 7.76 -6.14 5.90
C PRO A 458 7.99 -5.85 4.41
N LEU A 459 7.24 -4.90 3.84
CA LEU A 459 7.44 -4.39 2.49
C LEU A 459 8.35 -3.16 2.48
N VAL A 460 9.42 -3.18 1.66
CA VAL A 460 10.28 -2.03 1.42
C VAL A 460 9.74 -1.19 0.27
N HIS A 461 9.46 0.09 0.54
CA HIS A 461 8.79 1.00 -0.38
C HIS A 461 9.50 2.36 -0.48
N PRO A 462 9.23 3.18 -1.52
CA PRO A 462 9.71 4.56 -1.61
C PRO A 462 9.40 5.39 -0.36
N ILE A 463 10.45 5.88 0.31
CA ILE A 463 10.32 6.86 1.40
C ILE A 463 10.37 8.26 0.79
N LYS A 464 9.22 8.95 0.74
CA LYS A 464 9.17 10.35 0.30
C LYS A 464 10.03 11.22 1.24
N PRO A 465 10.94 12.07 0.73
CA PRO A 465 11.72 12.97 1.58
C PRO A 465 10.78 13.95 2.29
N SER A 466 10.79 13.91 3.61
CA SER A 466 9.75 14.48 4.48
C SER A 466 9.67 16.01 4.45
N GLY A 467 8.87 16.55 3.53
CA GLY A 467 8.38 17.93 3.57
C GLY A 467 7.13 18.05 4.44
N ILE A 468 7.30 18.24 5.76
CA ILE A 468 6.26 18.59 6.76
C ILE A 468 4.94 17.80 6.60
N GLN A 469 4.95 16.51 6.95
CA GLN A 469 3.71 15.76 7.20
C GLN A 469 3.19 16.05 8.62
N GLU A 470 1.99 16.63 8.72
CA GLU A 470 1.21 16.63 9.98
C GLU A 470 0.51 15.26 10.14
N ARG A 471 0.88 14.51 11.18
CA ARG A 471 0.26 13.24 11.61
C ARG A 471 -1.27 13.27 11.50
N LYS A 472 -1.88 12.30 10.78
CA LYS A 472 -3.32 11.98 10.91
C LYS A 472 -3.61 10.49 10.81
N ILE A 473 -4.49 10.07 11.70
CA ILE A 473 -5.06 8.73 11.88
C ILE A 473 -6.04 8.42 10.73
N ALA A 474 -6.16 7.12 10.42
CA ALA A 474 -6.95 6.52 9.34
C ALA A 474 -8.36 7.08 9.11
N VAL A 475 -8.74 7.16 7.83
CA VAL A 475 -9.92 6.54 7.17
C VAL A 475 -9.85 6.92 5.68
N ILE A 476 -9.98 5.93 4.80
CA ILE A 476 -9.77 6.03 3.35
C ILE A 476 -10.72 7.06 2.70
N CYS A 477 -10.13 8.03 2.00
CA CYS A 477 -10.75 8.94 1.03
C CYS A 477 -9.60 9.71 0.36
N ASN A 478 -9.56 9.76 -0.98
CA ASN A 478 -8.44 10.33 -1.75
C ASN A 478 -8.05 11.70 -1.17
N PHE A 479 -6.81 11.87 -0.68
CA PHE A 479 -6.43 13.02 0.17
C PHE A 479 -6.67 14.39 -0.47
N VAL A 480 -6.67 14.47 -1.81
CA VAL A 480 -6.99 15.69 -2.57
C VAL A 480 -8.47 16.07 -2.42
N TYR A 481 -9.40 15.11 -2.34
CA TYR A 481 -10.85 15.33 -2.24
C TYR A 481 -11.42 15.01 -0.84
N CYS A 482 -10.59 14.53 0.10
CA CYS A 482 -10.98 14.23 1.48
C CYS A 482 -11.04 15.50 2.33
N CYS A 483 -12.25 15.87 2.76
CA CYS A 483 -12.45 16.92 3.73
C CYS A 483 -11.85 16.49 5.09
N PRO A 484 -10.96 17.29 5.69
CA PRO A 484 -10.63 17.10 7.10
C PRO A 484 -11.87 17.32 7.97
N LYS A 485 -11.88 16.75 9.19
CA LYS A 485 -12.89 17.00 10.23
C LYS A 485 -13.14 18.51 10.38
N ILE A 486 -14.38 18.95 10.16
CA ILE A 486 -14.80 20.34 10.30
C ILE A 486 -15.43 20.54 11.66
N TYR A 487 -14.68 21.15 12.57
CA TYR A 487 -15.10 21.38 13.95
C TYR A 487 -16.04 22.58 14.04
N PHE A 488 -17.08 22.49 14.87
CA PHE A 488 -17.91 23.61 15.28
C PHE A 488 -17.39 24.15 16.62
N ASN A 489 -16.72 25.29 16.59
CA ASN A 489 -16.12 25.89 17.77
C ASN A 489 -17.18 26.70 18.55
N HIS A 490 -18.09 26.01 19.25
CA HIS A 490 -19.30 26.60 19.89
C HIS A 490 -19.03 27.79 20.84
N ARG A 491 -17.81 27.93 21.36
CA ARG A 491 -17.38 29.07 22.21
C ARG A 491 -17.06 30.34 21.42
N CYS A 492 -16.88 30.25 20.10
CA CYS A 492 -16.60 31.39 19.22
C CYS A 492 -17.83 32.29 19.01
N PHE A 493 -17.59 33.52 18.54
CA PHE A 493 -18.67 34.46 18.25
C PHE A 493 -19.48 34.05 17.02
N SER A 494 -20.76 33.72 17.21
CA SER A 494 -21.66 33.20 16.15
C SER A 494 -22.22 34.24 15.16
N GLY A 495 -21.85 35.52 15.29
CA GLY A 495 -22.30 36.56 14.37
C GLY A 495 -23.75 37.03 14.60
N PRO A 496 -24.31 37.81 13.66
CA PRO A 496 -25.68 38.33 13.73
C PRO A 496 -26.72 37.44 13.03
N TYR A 497 -26.33 36.47 12.19
CA TYR A 497 -27.25 35.62 11.42
C TYR A 497 -27.56 34.27 12.12
N LEU A 498 -26.61 33.71 12.88
CA LEU A 498 -26.70 32.39 13.51
C LEU A 498 -27.15 32.46 14.98
N ASN A 499 -28.01 31.51 15.40
CA ASN A 499 -28.49 31.43 16.78
C ASN A 499 -27.47 30.70 17.66
N LYS A 500 -26.93 31.38 18.69
CA LYS A 500 -25.91 30.81 19.57
C LYS A 500 -26.38 29.54 20.30
N GLY A 501 -27.67 29.44 20.66
CA GLY A 501 -28.22 28.23 21.30
C GLY A 501 -28.13 27.02 20.37
N ARG A 502 -28.74 27.12 19.19
CA ARG A 502 -28.71 26.06 18.15
C ARG A 502 -27.30 25.69 17.70
N ILE A 503 -26.40 26.67 17.60
CA ILE A 503 -24.98 26.41 17.28
C ILE A 503 -24.28 25.61 18.39
N ALA A 504 -24.73 25.69 19.65
CA ALA A 504 -24.23 24.85 20.75
C ALA A 504 -24.91 23.48 20.85
N GLU A 505 -26.00 23.26 20.10
CA GLU A 505 -26.71 21.97 19.95
C GLU A 505 -26.18 21.17 18.74
N LEU A 506 -25.32 21.76 17.89
CA LEU A 506 -24.67 21.06 16.77
C LEU A 506 -23.63 20.03 17.27
N PRO A 507 -23.35 18.97 16.48
CA PRO A 507 -22.25 18.05 16.78
C PRO A 507 -20.90 18.80 16.83
N GLN A 508 -19.92 18.22 17.52
CA GLN A 508 -18.60 18.84 17.69
C GLN A 508 -17.83 18.97 16.36
N PHE A 509 -18.02 18.04 15.43
CA PHE A 509 -17.46 18.08 14.08
C PHE A 509 -18.30 17.29 13.06
N ILE A 510 -18.02 17.49 11.77
CA ILE A 510 -18.51 16.68 10.64
C ILE A 510 -17.29 16.22 9.80
N GLY A 511 -17.31 15.00 9.28
CA GLY A 511 -16.21 14.38 8.52
C GLY A 511 -15.27 13.50 9.38
N PRO A 512 -14.17 12.96 8.82
CA PRO A 512 -13.66 13.17 7.47
C PRO A 512 -14.54 12.50 6.40
N GLY A 513 -14.24 12.76 5.12
CA GLY A 513 -14.99 12.25 3.97
C GLY A 513 -15.02 13.26 2.82
N ASN A 514 -15.66 12.94 1.70
CA ASN A 514 -15.65 13.80 0.49
C ASN A 514 -15.97 15.29 0.77
N CYS A 515 -15.12 16.22 0.29
CA CYS A 515 -15.23 17.67 0.45
C CYS A 515 -16.62 18.23 0.11
N VAL A 516 -17.23 17.77 -0.99
CA VAL A 516 -18.53 18.28 -1.43
C VAL A 516 -19.61 17.87 -0.43
N LEU A 517 -19.59 16.63 0.06
CA LEU A 517 -20.58 16.10 1.01
C LEU A 517 -20.42 16.72 2.40
N VAL A 518 -19.20 16.71 2.95
CA VAL A 518 -18.91 17.23 4.31
C VAL A 518 -19.23 18.73 4.38
N LEU A 519 -18.84 19.53 3.40
CA LEU A 519 -19.14 20.96 3.40
C LEU A 519 -20.63 21.24 3.14
N LYS A 520 -21.31 20.46 2.31
CA LYS A 520 -22.76 20.58 2.07
C LYS A 520 -23.56 20.33 3.36
N GLU A 521 -23.16 19.36 4.17
CA GLU A 521 -23.79 19.08 5.45
C GLU A 521 -23.51 20.20 6.46
N VAL A 522 -22.24 20.62 6.63
CA VAL A 522 -21.84 21.74 7.50
C VAL A 522 -22.62 23.01 7.18
N LEU A 523 -22.77 23.37 5.90
CA LEU A 523 -23.55 24.54 5.47
C LEU A 523 -25.04 24.37 5.76
N THR A 524 -25.60 23.17 5.58
CA THR A 524 -27.02 22.87 5.86
C THR A 524 -27.33 23.03 7.35
N LEU A 525 -26.48 22.49 8.23
CA LEU A 525 -26.56 22.67 9.68
C LEU A 525 -26.46 24.15 10.11
N LEU A 526 -25.56 24.92 9.50
CA LEU A 526 -25.43 26.37 9.73
C LEU A 526 -26.67 27.15 9.29
N ILE A 527 -27.23 26.81 8.12
CA ILE A 527 -28.45 27.41 7.57
C ILE A 527 -29.64 27.15 8.50
N ASN A 528 -29.81 25.93 9.00
CA ASN A 528 -30.90 25.54 9.90
C ASN A 528 -30.74 26.15 11.32
N SER A 529 -29.50 26.27 11.80
CA SER A 529 -29.14 26.99 13.04
C SER A 529 -29.31 28.52 12.97
N ALA A 530 -29.68 29.08 11.81
CA ALA A 530 -29.90 30.51 11.65
C ALA A 530 -31.20 31.02 12.31
N TYR A 531 -31.22 32.29 12.72
CA TYR A 531 -32.48 32.96 13.10
C TYR A 531 -33.46 33.08 11.91
N LYS A 532 -32.90 33.16 10.69
CA LYS A 532 -33.61 33.22 9.40
C LYS A 532 -32.78 32.48 8.33
N PRO A 533 -33.02 31.17 8.11
CA PRO A 533 -32.29 30.36 7.14
C PRO A 533 -32.18 31.00 5.74
N SER A 534 -33.28 31.60 5.25
CA SER A 534 -33.33 32.30 3.96
C SER A 534 -32.48 33.57 3.84
N ARG A 535 -31.92 34.08 4.95
CA ARG A 535 -30.90 35.15 4.93
C ARG A 535 -29.49 34.61 4.84
N VAL A 536 -29.17 33.54 5.57
CA VAL A 536 -27.86 32.86 5.46
C VAL A 536 -27.69 32.34 4.04
N LEU A 537 -28.69 31.61 3.53
CA LEU A 537 -28.70 31.09 2.16
C LEU A 537 -28.48 32.19 1.09
N ARG A 538 -28.94 33.43 1.33
CA ARG A 538 -28.74 34.58 0.43
C ARG A 538 -27.32 35.17 0.51
N GLU A 539 -26.71 35.25 1.70
CA GLU A 539 -25.32 35.75 1.85
C GLU A 539 -24.27 34.73 1.35
N LEU A 540 -24.67 33.45 1.19
CA LEU A 540 -23.83 32.38 0.64
C LEU A 540 -24.02 32.14 -0.86
N GLN A 541 -25.11 32.65 -1.43
CA GLN A 541 -25.44 32.48 -2.85
C GLN A 541 -24.33 33.03 -3.77
N LEU A 542 -24.09 32.35 -4.89
CA LEU A 542 -23.19 32.79 -5.96
C LEU A 542 -23.76 34.02 -6.69
N ASP A 543 -22.93 35.06 -6.85
CA ASP A 543 -23.21 36.20 -7.74
C ASP A 543 -22.83 35.85 -9.20
N GLN A 544 -23.69 36.18 -10.16
CA GLN A 544 -23.58 35.73 -11.56
C GLN A 544 -22.34 36.26 -12.33
N GLU A 545 -21.64 37.29 -11.85
CA GLU A 545 -20.57 37.98 -12.60
C GLU A 545 -19.14 37.43 -12.35
N SER A 546 -18.98 36.37 -11.54
CA SER A 546 -17.64 35.83 -11.19
C SER A 546 -17.30 34.54 -11.96
N ARG A 547 -16.68 34.66 -13.14
CA ARG A 547 -16.16 33.53 -13.94
C ARG A 547 -14.89 32.89 -13.34
N TRP A 548 -14.96 32.00 -12.32
CA TRP A 548 -13.85 31.09 -11.96
C TRP A 548 -14.29 29.77 -11.26
N GLN A 549 -13.85 28.63 -11.82
CA GLN A 549 -13.41 27.34 -11.19
C GLN A 549 -14.06 26.72 -9.92
N GLY A 550 -15.29 27.05 -9.49
CA GLY A 550 -15.98 26.41 -8.35
C GLY A 550 -17.04 25.33 -8.69
N HIS A 551 -17.36 24.41 -7.75
CA HIS A 551 -18.56 23.57 -7.86
C HIS A 551 -19.77 24.35 -7.33
N GLY A 552 -20.80 24.54 -8.17
CA GLY A 552 -22.09 25.04 -7.70
C GLY A 552 -22.92 23.91 -7.09
N GLU A 553 -23.33 24.06 -5.83
CA GLU A 553 -24.18 23.10 -5.11
C GLU A 553 -25.49 23.75 -4.67
N THR A 554 -26.63 23.10 -4.91
CA THR A 554 -27.95 23.69 -4.61
C THR A 554 -28.41 23.35 -3.20
N LEU A 555 -28.27 24.29 -2.28
CA LEU A 555 -28.75 24.15 -0.91
C LEU A 555 -30.23 24.54 -0.80
N LYS A 556 -30.98 23.86 0.08
CA LYS A 556 -32.40 24.10 0.37
C LYS A 556 -32.58 24.55 1.81
N ALA A 557 -33.53 25.44 2.08
CA ALA A 557 -33.90 25.86 3.43
C ALA A 557 -35.42 26.01 3.56
N LYS A 558 -36.03 25.40 4.59
CA LYS A 558 -37.45 25.64 4.93
C LYS A 558 -37.53 26.71 6.02
N TYR A 559 -38.35 27.75 5.82
CA TYR A 559 -38.61 28.77 6.85
C TYR A 559 -40.04 29.31 6.75
N LYS A 560 -40.80 29.17 7.85
CA LYS A 560 -42.22 29.58 7.94
C LYS A 560 -43.09 29.04 6.79
N GLY A 561 -43.05 27.72 6.61
CA GLY A 561 -43.81 27.02 5.56
C GLY A 561 -43.30 27.25 4.12
N LYS A 562 -42.28 28.08 3.91
CA LYS A 562 -41.73 28.37 2.56
C LYS A 562 -40.37 27.73 2.37
N SER A 563 -40.21 27.05 1.24
CA SER A 563 -38.94 26.50 0.78
C SER A 563 -38.16 27.55 -0.03
N TYR A 564 -36.89 27.71 0.28
CA TYR A 564 -35.93 28.55 -0.42
C TYR A 564 -34.82 27.66 -0.98
N ARG A 565 -34.33 27.95 -2.18
CA ARG A 565 -33.19 27.26 -2.82
C ARG A 565 -32.20 28.31 -3.32
N ALA A 566 -30.91 28.05 -3.19
CA ALA A 566 -29.87 28.85 -3.83
C ALA A 566 -28.65 27.98 -4.13
N THR A 567 -27.94 28.32 -5.21
CA THR A 567 -26.67 27.68 -5.55
C THR A 567 -25.55 28.39 -4.79
N VAL A 568 -24.79 27.60 -4.04
CA VAL A 568 -23.65 28.03 -3.22
C VAL A 568 -22.39 27.36 -3.77
N GLU A 569 -21.28 28.10 -3.76
CA GLU A 569 -19.98 27.55 -4.14
C GLU A 569 -19.49 26.58 -3.05
N ILE A 570 -19.05 25.39 -3.44
CA ILE A 570 -18.38 24.44 -2.55
C ILE A 570 -17.05 24.01 -3.18
N VAL A 571 -15.99 23.99 -2.37
CA VAL A 571 -14.67 23.53 -2.82
C VAL A 571 -14.64 22.01 -2.93
N ARG A 572 -14.05 21.50 -4.02
CA ARG A 572 -13.88 20.05 -4.22
C ARG A 572 -12.65 19.49 -3.49
N THR A 573 -11.66 20.33 -3.18
CA THR A 573 -10.34 19.86 -2.74
C THR A 573 -9.97 20.30 -1.33
N ALA A 574 -9.25 19.42 -0.61
CA ALA A 574 -8.93 19.50 0.81
C ALA A 574 -8.06 20.73 1.17
N ASP A 575 -7.12 21.09 0.30
CA ASP A 575 -6.26 22.28 0.41
C ASP A 575 -7.07 23.58 0.54
N ARG A 576 -8.21 23.66 -0.14
CA ARG A 576 -9.07 24.86 -0.17
C ARG A 576 -10.09 24.91 0.97
N VAL A 577 -10.27 23.82 1.74
CA VAL A 577 -11.29 23.70 2.79
C VAL A 577 -11.10 24.71 3.92
N ALA A 578 -9.86 24.87 4.42
CA ALA A 578 -9.57 25.81 5.50
C ALA A 578 -9.95 27.26 5.14
N ASP A 579 -9.60 27.64 3.92
CA ASP A 579 -9.86 28.95 3.34
C ASP A 579 -11.36 29.16 3.05
N PHE A 580 -12.04 28.12 2.59
CA PHE A 580 -13.48 28.10 2.37
C PHE A 580 -14.27 28.34 3.67
N CYS A 581 -13.96 27.60 4.74
CA CYS A 581 -14.60 27.77 6.05
C CYS A 581 -14.37 29.20 6.59
N ARG A 582 -13.14 29.70 6.51
CA ARG A 582 -12.76 31.06 6.95
C ARG A 582 -13.52 32.15 6.15
N LYS A 583 -13.55 32.07 4.82
CA LYS A 583 -14.28 33.02 3.95
C LYS A 583 -15.79 32.98 4.23
N THR A 584 -16.35 31.79 4.46
CA THR A 584 -17.76 31.60 4.80
C THR A 584 -18.12 32.22 6.15
N CYS A 585 -17.29 32.03 7.18
CA CYS A 585 -17.47 32.70 8.47
C CYS A 585 -17.49 34.24 8.34
N ILE A 586 -16.57 34.79 7.54
CA ILE A 586 -16.49 36.24 7.29
C ILE A 586 -17.72 36.75 6.52
N LYS A 587 -18.21 36.00 5.51
CA LYS A 587 -19.47 36.32 4.81
C LYS A 587 -20.65 36.42 5.78
N LEU A 588 -20.69 35.57 6.80
CA LEU A 588 -21.72 35.52 7.85
C LEU A 588 -21.45 36.43 9.07
N GLU A 589 -20.49 37.35 8.99
CA GLU A 589 -20.14 38.31 10.06
C GLU A 589 -19.89 37.64 11.44
N CYS A 590 -19.40 36.40 11.43
CA CYS A 590 -19.06 35.62 12.63
C CYS A 590 -17.54 35.42 12.76
N CYS A 591 -17.09 34.68 13.78
CA CYS A 591 -15.67 34.44 13.98
C CYS A 591 -15.06 33.64 12.80
N PRO A 592 -13.92 34.04 12.22
CA PRO A 592 -13.19 33.27 11.20
C PRO A 592 -12.88 31.81 11.57
N ASN A 593 -12.89 31.49 12.87
CA ASN A 593 -12.71 30.15 13.41
C ASN A 593 -14.00 29.57 14.02
N LEU A 594 -15.20 30.10 13.71
CA LEU A 594 -16.47 29.57 14.24
C LEU A 594 -16.66 28.11 13.81
N PHE A 595 -16.31 27.80 12.57
CA PHE A 595 -16.17 26.42 12.11
C PHE A 595 -14.98 26.29 11.16
N GLY A 596 -14.39 25.10 11.08
CA GLY A 596 -13.26 24.82 10.19
C GLY A 596 -12.40 23.64 10.66
N PRO A 597 -11.29 23.33 9.95
CA PRO A 597 -10.44 22.18 10.25
C PRO A 597 -9.62 22.29 11.54
N ARG A 598 -9.64 23.44 12.23
CA ARG A 598 -8.98 23.65 13.52
C ARG A 598 -10.00 23.70 14.66
N MET A 599 -9.88 22.76 15.60
CA MET A 599 -10.58 22.83 16.88
C MET A 599 -9.97 23.94 17.76
N VAL A 600 -10.83 24.70 18.45
CA VAL A 600 -10.45 25.77 19.39
C VAL A 600 -10.90 25.35 20.79
N LEU A 601 -9.96 24.85 21.60
CA LEU A 601 -10.23 24.26 22.91
C LEU A 601 -10.70 25.29 23.95
N GLU A 602 -9.85 26.29 24.26
CA GLU A 602 -10.17 27.31 25.28
C GLU A 602 -10.16 28.74 24.77
N HIS A 603 -9.08 29.14 24.09
CA HIS A 603 -8.82 30.52 23.69
C HIS A 603 -8.78 30.63 22.15
N CYS A 604 -9.65 31.45 21.57
CA CYS A 604 -9.64 31.71 20.14
C CYS A 604 -8.53 32.71 19.78
N SER A 605 -7.71 32.40 18.77
CA SER A 605 -6.63 33.29 18.29
C SER A 605 -7.12 34.68 17.86
N GLU A 606 -8.33 34.77 17.32
CA GLU A 606 -9.00 36.04 16.93
C GLU A 606 -9.55 36.82 18.14
N ASN A 607 -9.30 36.32 19.37
CA ASN A 607 -9.75 36.89 20.65
C ASN A 607 -11.27 37.17 20.72
N CYS A 608 -12.08 36.44 19.95
CA CYS A 608 -13.50 36.74 19.76
C CYS A 608 -14.36 36.62 21.03
N SER A 609 -13.92 35.85 22.03
CA SER A 609 -14.59 35.66 23.31
C SER A 609 -14.43 36.84 24.27
N ILE A 610 -13.32 37.59 24.17
CA ILE A 610 -13.04 38.77 25.02
C ILE A 610 -13.43 40.10 24.35
N LEU A 611 -13.69 40.08 23.03
CA LEU A 611 -14.17 41.24 22.29
C LEU A 611 -15.69 41.38 22.43
N THR A 612 -16.16 42.59 22.79
CA THR A 612 -17.61 42.87 22.81
C THR A 612 -18.19 42.76 21.41
N LYS A 613 -19.46 42.32 21.30
CA LYS A 613 -20.18 42.16 20.01
C LYS A 613 -20.01 43.38 19.06
N THR A 614 -20.08 44.59 19.62
CA THR A 614 -19.90 45.85 18.89
C THR A 614 -18.47 46.03 18.37
N LYS A 615 -17.45 45.67 19.17
CA LYS A 615 -16.04 45.74 18.78
C LYS A 615 -15.70 44.67 17.74
N TYR A 616 -16.21 43.44 17.91
CA TYR A 616 -15.99 42.35 16.94
C TYR A 616 -16.52 42.69 15.54
N THR A 617 -17.77 43.14 15.48
CA THR A 617 -18.43 43.53 14.21
C THR A 617 -17.74 44.71 13.52
N TYR A 618 -17.00 45.55 14.27
CA TYR A 618 -16.24 46.67 13.71
C TYR A 618 -14.93 46.25 13.01
N TYR A 619 -14.22 45.24 13.55
CA TYR A 619 -12.96 44.75 12.97
C TYR A 619 -13.17 43.70 11.87
N TYR A 620 -14.16 42.80 12.02
CA TYR A 620 -14.35 41.65 11.13
C TYR A 620 -15.66 41.69 10.30
N GLY A 621 -16.59 42.61 10.60
CA GLY A 621 -17.82 42.75 9.83
C GLY A 621 -17.61 43.55 8.53
N LYS A 622 -18.42 43.26 7.50
CA LYS A 622 -18.42 44.00 6.23
C LYS A 622 -18.57 45.51 6.49
N LYS A 623 -17.54 46.32 6.22
CA LYS A 623 -17.65 47.79 6.21
C LYS A 623 -18.78 48.17 5.28
N LYS A 624 -19.85 48.80 5.79
CA LYS A 624 -20.99 49.26 4.98
C LYS A 624 -20.59 50.44 4.11
N SER A 625 -19.93 50.13 2.99
CA SER A 625 -19.78 51.05 1.88
C SER A 625 -21.16 51.46 1.35
N LYS A 626 -21.17 52.65 0.76
CA LYS A 626 -22.31 53.50 0.44
C LYS A 626 -23.48 52.77 -0.25
N ARG A 627 -24.69 53.29 -0.06
CA ARG A 627 -25.84 52.95 -0.92
C ARG A 627 -25.49 53.36 -2.35
N VAL A 628 -25.38 52.39 -3.26
CA VAL A 628 -25.31 52.60 -4.71
C VAL A 628 -26.61 52.05 -5.31
N GLY A 629 -27.05 52.62 -6.44
CA GLY A 629 -28.37 52.41 -7.03
C GLY A 629 -28.61 51.00 -7.60
N ARG A 630 -29.87 50.70 -7.92
CA ARG A 630 -30.35 49.42 -8.46
C ARG A 630 -30.01 49.30 -9.96
N PRO A 631 -29.23 48.29 -10.40
CA PRO A 631 -29.13 47.92 -11.82
C PRO A 631 -30.40 47.18 -12.29
N PRO A 632 -30.67 47.11 -13.61
CA PRO A 632 -31.91 46.53 -14.13
C PRO A 632 -31.89 44.98 -14.25
N GLY A 633 -33.08 44.40 -14.04
CA GLY A 633 -33.55 43.05 -14.36
C GLY A 633 -32.58 41.95 -14.83
N GLY A 634 -32.44 40.90 -14.01
CA GLY A 634 -32.01 39.56 -14.39
C GLY A 634 -32.84 38.52 -13.63
N HIS A 635 -33.38 37.51 -14.32
CA HIS A 635 -34.42 36.64 -13.77
C HIS A 635 -33.89 35.63 -12.74
N THR A 636 -34.33 35.77 -11.48
CA THR A 636 -34.29 34.70 -10.47
C THR A 636 -35.56 34.76 -9.60
N ASN A 637 -36.04 33.61 -9.10
CA ASN A 637 -37.28 33.47 -8.32
C ASN A 637 -37.15 33.98 -6.86
N LEU A 638 -36.47 35.10 -6.66
CA LEU A 638 -36.16 35.71 -5.36
C LEU A 638 -36.71 37.14 -5.17
N GLU A 639 -37.33 37.75 -6.20
CA GLU A 639 -38.23 38.90 -6.03
C GLU A 639 -39.67 38.42 -5.76
N GLY A 640 -40.34 39.07 -4.80
CA GLY A 640 -41.50 38.49 -4.11
C GLY A 640 -42.84 39.18 -4.37
N GLY A 641 -43.91 38.47 -3.99
CA GLY A 641 -45.29 38.97 -4.06
C GLY A 641 -45.49 40.35 -3.42
N VAL A 642 -46.25 41.18 -4.14
CA VAL A 642 -46.51 42.59 -3.83
C VAL A 642 -47.17 42.76 -2.45
N LYS A 643 -46.63 43.65 -1.61
CA LYS A 643 -47.36 44.22 -0.46
C LYS A 643 -47.53 45.73 -0.61
N ARG A 644 -48.80 46.17 -0.59
CA ARG A 644 -49.22 47.57 -0.71
C ARG A 644 -48.63 48.46 0.40
N ARG A 645 -48.46 49.75 0.10
CA ARG A 645 -47.89 50.78 0.99
C ARG A 645 -48.79 51.04 2.22
N GLY A 646 -48.26 50.81 3.42
CA GLY A 646 -48.79 51.33 4.69
C GLY A 646 -47.98 52.53 5.19
N ARG A 647 -48.64 53.60 5.67
CA ARG A 647 -47.98 54.87 6.07
C ARG A 647 -47.14 54.76 7.35
N ARG A 648 -46.03 55.51 7.34
CA ARG A 648 -45.02 55.63 8.42
C ARG A 648 -45.52 56.52 9.57
N ARG A 649 -45.44 56.05 10.83
CA ARG A 649 -45.51 56.91 12.04
C ARG A 649 -44.27 56.69 12.91
N LYS A 650 -43.54 57.77 13.24
CA LYS A 650 -42.35 57.75 14.12
C LYS A 650 -42.79 57.65 15.59
N ARG A 651 -42.07 56.89 16.43
CA ARG A 651 -41.85 57.30 17.84
C ARG A 651 -40.47 56.87 18.39
N ARG A 652 -40.10 57.57 19.45
CA ARG A 652 -38.75 57.94 19.94
C ARG A 652 -38.12 56.85 20.84
N LYS A 653 -36.79 56.87 20.97
CA LYS A 653 -36.01 56.06 21.93
C LYS A 653 -36.27 56.47 23.40
N GLN A 654 -36.22 55.50 24.30
CA GLN A 654 -35.57 55.53 25.64
C GLN A 654 -34.98 54.11 25.82
N LEU A 655 -33.70 53.84 26.13
CA LEU A 655 -32.89 54.22 27.30
C LEU A 655 -33.55 53.87 28.65
N PHE A 656 -33.15 52.75 29.24
CA PHE A 656 -32.72 52.71 30.64
C PHE A 656 -31.77 51.51 30.86
N VAL A 657 -30.78 51.70 31.74
CA VAL A 657 -29.85 50.67 32.21
C VAL A 657 -30.00 50.57 33.71
N HIS A 658 -30.10 49.35 34.26
CA HIS A 658 -29.63 49.11 35.62
C HIS A 658 -28.94 47.75 35.78
N LYS A 659 -28.28 47.59 36.91
CA LYS A 659 -27.01 46.87 37.10
C LYS A 659 -27.11 46.00 38.35
N LYS A 660 -26.27 44.96 38.44
CA LYS A 660 -26.00 44.14 39.66
C LYS A 660 -27.17 43.19 40.05
N ARG A 661 -26.98 42.05 40.74
CA ARG A 661 -25.79 41.45 41.41
C ARG A 661 -25.98 39.93 41.65
N ARG A 662 -24.88 39.15 41.58
CA ARG A 662 -24.51 37.88 42.29
C ARG A 662 -25.57 36.84 42.77
N SER A 663 -25.24 35.55 42.51
CA SER A 663 -25.09 34.41 43.47
C SER A 663 -26.26 34.04 44.42
N SER A 664 -26.54 32.78 44.80
CA SER A 664 -25.96 31.44 44.50
C SER A 664 -26.73 30.34 45.28
N ALA A 665 -26.85 29.12 44.73
CA ALA A 665 -27.31 27.88 45.41
C ALA A 665 -28.77 27.92 45.98
N SER A 666 -29.43 26.84 46.41
CA SER A 666 -29.06 25.42 46.62
C SER A 666 -30.31 24.51 46.68
N VAL A 667 -30.13 23.23 46.31
CA VAL A 667 -30.89 21.99 46.72
C VAL A 667 -32.42 21.87 46.59
N ASP A 668 -32.81 20.76 45.94
CA ASP A 668 -33.83 19.76 46.28
C ASP A 668 -35.20 20.15 46.86
N ASN A 669 -36.28 19.66 46.23
CA ASN A 669 -36.91 18.38 46.60
C ASN A 669 -38.13 18.06 45.69
N THR A 670 -38.12 16.88 45.06
CA THR A 670 -39.34 16.10 44.71
C THR A 670 -39.88 15.42 45.98
N PRO A 671 -41.14 14.93 46.10
CA PRO A 671 -41.82 14.11 45.08
C PRO A 671 -43.36 14.21 44.95
N ALA A 672 -43.88 13.38 44.03
CA ALA A 672 -45.22 12.78 43.98
C ALA A 672 -46.43 13.63 43.50
N GLY A 673 -47.23 13.04 42.60
CA GLY A 673 -48.59 13.50 42.27
C GLY A 673 -48.99 13.45 40.79
N SER A 674 -49.16 12.25 40.22
CA SER A 674 -50.07 12.08 39.06
C SER A 674 -51.53 12.24 39.52
N PRO A 675 -52.50 12.60 38.65
CA PRO A 675 -53.16 11.57 37.85
C PRO A 675 -53.57 12.00 36.42
N GLN A 676 -54.21 11.06 35.72
CA GLN A 676 -54.68 11.10 34.32
C GLN A 676 -55.88 12.04 34.06
N GLY A 677 -56.15 12.29 32.78
CA GLY A 677 -57.39 12.88 32.25
C GLY A 677 -57.12 13.58 30.91
N SER A 678 -57.25 12.91 29.75
CA SER A 678 -58.49 12.63 29.00
C SER A 678 -59.03 13.84 28.24
N GLY A 679 -59.24 13.70 26.93
CA GLY A 679 -59.81 14.75 26.07
C GLY A 679 -59.45 14.56 24.61
N ASP A 680 -60.17 13.66 23.95
CA ASP A 680 -60.27 13.57 22.49
C ASP A 680 -60.86 14.87 21.89
N GLU A 681 -60.74 15.07 20.58
CA GLU A 681 -61.87 15.06 19.63
C GLU A 681 -61.31 15.06 18.18
N GLU A 682 -62.16 14.66 17.23
CA GLU A 682 -61.80 14.14 15.91
C GLU A 682 -61.96 15.20 14.78
N ASP A 683 -62.45 14.75 13.62
CA ASP A 683 -62.75 15.46 12.37
C ASP A 683 -61.53 15.86 11.50
N LEU A 684 -61.17 15.07 10.48
CA LEU A 684 -61.88 14.79 9.20
C LEU A 684 -61.93 16.01 8.26
N ASP A 685 -61.30 15.87 7.10
CA ASP A 685 -62.03 15.71 5.84
C ASP A 685 -61.06 15.37 4.69
N GLU A 686 -61.49 14.47 3.83
CA GLU A 686 -60.86 14.14 2.54
C GLU A 686 -61.21 15.23 1.50
N ASP A 687 -60.46 15.36 0.40
CA ASP A 687 -60.87 14.70 -0.86
C ASP A 687 -60.06 15.15 -2.11
N ASP A 688 -60.06 14.20 -3.05
CA ASP A 688 -59.60 14.01 -4.43
C ASP A 688 -59.07 15.12 -5.39
N SER A 689 -58.66 14.60 -6.56
CA SER A 689 -58.68 15.18 -7.92
C SER A 689 -57.34 15.37 -8.63
N LEU A 690 -56.77 14.23 -9.02
CA LEU A 690 -56.37 13.86 -10.40
C LEU A 690 -56.28 14.99 -11.48
N SER A 691 -55.22 14.94 -12.29
CA SER A 691 -55.32 14.90 -13.77
C SER A 691 -53.98 14.61 -14.45
N GLU A 692 -54.04 13.85 -15.54
CA GLU A 692 -52.93 13.49 -16.43
C GLU A 692 -52.91 14.36 -17.70
N ASP A 693 -51.77 14.37 -18.39
CA ASP A 693 -51.52 14.39 -19.87
C ASP A 693 -50.19 15.12 -20.15
N THR A 694 -49.20 14.50 -20.81
CA THR A 694 -49.09 14.12 -22.23
C THR A 694 -48.88 15.32 -23.16
N GLY A 695 -47.77 15.31 -23.91
CA GLY A 695 -47.41 16.34 -24.88
C GLY A 695 -46.01 16.09 -25.45
N SER A 696 -45.95 15.58 -26.68
CA SER A 696 -44.76 15.03 -27.36
C SER A 696 -44.16 15.96 -28.43
N GLU A 697 -43.17 15.44 -29.18
CA GLU A 697 -42.65 15.88 -30.50
C GLU A 697 -41.46 16.88 -30.49
N MET A 698 -40.26 16.48 -30.99
CA MET A 698 -39.72 16.52 -32.38
C MET A 698 -39.12 17.92 -32.74
N GLN A 699 -38.07 18.12 -33.55
CA GLN A 699 -37.09 17.28 -34.29
C GLN A 699 -36.02 18.20 -35.00
N ASP A 700 -34.83 17.69 -35.38
CA ASP A 700 -33.85 18.20 -36.41
C ASP A 700 -33.21 19.62 -36.23
N ASP A 701 -32.07 20.02 -36.85
CA ASP A 701 -31.03 19.31 -37.63
C ASP A 701 -29.67 20.08 -37.72
N LEU A 702 -28.60 19.33 -38.07
CA LEU A 702 -27.44 19.63 -38.96
C LEU A 702 -26.42 20.80 -38.81
N GLN A 703 -25.26 20.52 -39.45
CA GLN A 703 -24.09 21.32 -39.86
C GLN A 703 -23.11 21.77 -38.74
N ASP A 704 -21.85 21.34 -38.71
CA ASP A 704 -20.79 21.17 -39.74
C ASP A 704 -20.20 22.49 -40.25
N ASP A 705 -18.92 22.70 -39.93
CA ASP A 705 -17.94 23.28 -40.85
C ASP A 705 -16.51 23.12 -40.28
N SER A 706 -15.59 22.75 -41.14
CA SER A 706 -14.15 22.67 -40.86
C SER A 706 -13.42 23.73 -41.68
N GLU A 707 -12.32 24.32 -41.19
CA GLU A 707 -11.24 24.73 -42.09
C GLU A 707 -9.89 25.01 -41.39
N GLN A 708 -8.82 24.84 -42.18
CA GLN A 708 -7.42 25.00 -41.77
C GLN A 708 -6.90 26.42 -42.11
N SER A 709 -5.78 26.83 -41.51
CA SER A 709 -4.86 27.75 -42.19
C SER A 709 -3.39 27.51 -41.78
N VAL A 710 -2.47 27.84 -42.69
CA VAL A 710 -1.08 27.35 -42.75
C VAL A 710 -0.09 28.52 -42.97
N SER A 711 1.21 28.32 -42.64
CA SER A 711 2.39 29.16 -42.99
C SER A 711 2.60 30.42 -42.11
N LYS A 712 3.80 31.03 -41.86
CA LYS A 712 5.28 30.88 -42.11
C LYS A 712 6.01 31.84 -41.10
N SER A 713 7.32 31.88 -40.80
CA SER A 713 8.54 31.10 -41.10
C SER A 713 9.71 31.45 -40.12
N GLN A 714 10.86 30.78 -40.23
CA GLN A 714 12.16 31.00 -39.53
C GLN A 714 13.05 32.12 -40.19
N PRO A 715 14.35 32.36 -39.83
CA PRO A 715 15.13 32.21 -38.55
C PRO A 715 16.04 33.44 -38.18
N THR A 716 16.78 33.37 -37.05
CA THR A 716 18.25 33.68 -36.82
C THR A 716 18.60 34.35 -35.46
N THR A 717 19.83 34.12 -34.99
CA THR A 717 20.42 34.39 -33.65
C THR A 717 21.56 35.45 -33.75
N PRO A 718 22.46 35.72 -32.75
CA PRO A 718 22.52 35.47 -31.29
C PRO A 718 22.89 36.72 -30.40
N SER A 719 22.82 36.57 -29.06
CA SER A 719 23.66 37.20 -27.96
C SER A 719 23.99 38.72 -27.90
N PRO A 720 24.06 39.38 -26.71
CA PRO A 720 25.20 39.21 -25.79
C PRO A 720 24.99 39.42 -24.26
N SER A 721 25.96 38.96 -23.46
CA SER A 721 26.19 39.30 -22.03
C SER A 721 27.32 40.34 -21.89
N PRO A 722 27.31 41.25 -20.89
CA PRO A 722 28.41 41.33 -19.88
C PRO A 722 27.98 42.04 -18.55
N PRO A 723 28.88 42.52 -17.64
CA PRO A 723 30.25 42.15 -17.26
C PRO A 723 30.41 41.82 -15.73
N ALA A 724 31.65 41.62 -15.25
CA ALA A 724 32.00 41.32 -13.85
C ALA A 724 33.10 42.24 -13.22
N THR A 725 33.42 41.99 -11.94
CA THR A 725 34.57 42.50 -11.11
C THR A 725 34.38 43.86 -10.37
N PRO A 726 35.16 44.20 -9.29
CA PRO A 726 36.24 43.46 -8.60
C PRO A 726 36.14 43.34 -7.04
N ARG A 727 37.11 42.63 -6.43
CA ARG A 727 37.33 42.43 -4.96
C ARG A 727 37.96 43.65 -4.25
N PRO A 728 37.93 43.68 -2.90
CA PRO A 728 39.18 43.79 -2.14
C PRO A 728 39.36 42.76 -0.99
N SER A 729 40.54 42.76 -0.38
CA SER A 729 41.12 41.69 0.45
C SER A 729 40.94 41.84 1.97
N ARG A 730 41.05 40.74 2.74
CA ARG A 730 41.58 40.78 4.13
C ARG A 730 42.19 39.46 4.66
N ARG A 731 43.46 39.60 5.06
CA ARG A 731 44.41 38.78 5.85
C ARG A 731 44.01 37.41 6.45
N ARG A 732 44.90 36.45 6.20
CA ARG A 732 45.07 35.10 6.80
C ARG A 732 45.67 35.17 8.22
N ARG A 733 45.23 34.32 9.16
CA ARG A 733 45.89 34.03 10.45
C ARG A 733 45.90 32.51 10.71
N LYS A 734 47.04 31.96 11.17
CA LYS A 734 47.19 30.59 11.69
C LYS A 734 47.13 30.59 13.22
N PRO A 735 46.65 29.50 13.84
CA PRO A 735 47.33 28.84 14.96
C PRO A 735 47.59 27.35 14.62
N ARG A 736 48.82 26.84 14.72
CA ARG A 736 49.47 26.25 15.93
C ARG A 736 48.88 24.89 16.33
N SER A 737 49.58 23.83 15.96
CA SER A 737 49.53 22.50 16.57
C SER A 737 50.26 22.46 17.92
N PRO A 738 49.84 21.60 18.86
CA PRO A 738 50.70 21.00 19.89
C PRO A 738 51.24 19.64 19.43
N SER A 739 52.42 19.27 19.94
CA SER A 739 53.06 17.95 19.81
C SER A 739 52.82 17.12 21.09
N PHE A 740 53.44 15.93 21.15
CA PHE A 740 53.36 14.88 22.18
C PHE A 740 52.11 13.96 22.04
N SER A 741 52.25 12.63 21.97
CA SER A 741 53.45 11.77 22.02
C SER A 741 53.24 10.44 21.29
N ASP A 742 54.26 9.94 20.59
CA ASP A 742 54.34 8.54 20.17
C ASP A 742 54.71 7.66 21.38
N ASP A 743 53.74 6.93 21.93
CA ASP A 743 53.87 5.55 22.41
C ASP A 743 52.46 5.00 22.68
N GLU A 744 52.29 3.67 22.73
CA GLU A 744 51.00 2.98 23.00
C GLU A 744 49.89 3.19 21.95
N ASN A 745 50.08 2.62 20.75
CA ASN A 745 49.06 1.84 19.99
C ASN A 745 49.62 1.43 18.62
N HIS A 746 50.33 0.29 18.56
CA HIS A 746 50.49 -0.40 17.28
C HIS A 746 49.12 -1.02 16.91
N PRO A 747 48.52 -0.70 15.74
CA PRO A 747 47.47 -1.56 15.22
C PRO A 747 48.06 -2.95 14.96
N PRO A 748 47.32 -4.04 15.22
CA PRO A 748 47.77 -5.37 14.81
C PRO A 748 48.01 -5.39 13.30
N SER A 749 48.94 -6.24 12.84
CA SER A 749 49.20 -6.41 11.41
C SER A 749 47.88 -6.67 10.68
N PRO A 750 47.63 -6.03 9.53
CA PRO A 750 46.41 -6.30 8.78
C PRO A 750 46.40 -7.80 8.44
N LYS A 751 45.45 -8.52 9.03
CA LYS A 751 44.93 -9.71 8.36
C LYS A 751 44.34 -9.16 7.07
N GLU A 752 44.92 -9.55 5.94
CA GLU A 752 44.39 -9.19 4.64
C GLU A 752 42.98 -9.79 4.55
N ILE A 753 41.97 -8.92 4.58
CA ILE A 753 40.60 -9.31 4.29
C ILE A 753 40.57 -9.50 2.79
N ASP A 754 40.39 -10.74 2.34
CA ASP A 754 40.27 -11.05 0.93
C ASP A 754 39.05 -10.33 0.30
N GLY A 755 39.02 -10.32 -1.03
CA GLY A 755 37.97 -9.63 -1.78
C GLY A 755 36.55 -10.11 -1.44
N GLN A 756 36.37 -11.39 -1.09
CA GLN A 756 35.07 -11.99 -0.81
C GLN A 756 34.62 -11.70 0.63
N ALA A 757 35.50 -11.87 1.61
CA ALA A 757 35.24 -11.53 3.00
C ALA A 757 34.86 -10.05 3.17
N LEU A 758 35.46 -9.14 2.39
CA LEU A 758 35.07 -7.72 2.35
C LEU A 758 33.62 -7.52 1.85
N LEU A 759 33.16 -8.37 0.92
CA LEU A 759 31.78 -8.38 0.41
C LEU A 759 30.79 -9.03 1.39
N LEU A 760 31.23 -9.76 2.41
CA LEU A 760 30.33 -10.33 3.44
C LEU A 760 30.08 -9.38 4.62
N LEU A 761 30.93 -8.37 4.80
CA LEU A 761 30.79 -7.41 5.91
C LEU A 761 29.48 -6.59 5.85
N ASN A 762 28.82 -6.53 7.01
CA ASN A 762 27.57 -5.81 7.30
C ASN A 762 27.68 -5.11 8.68
N LEU A 763 26.67 -4.34 9.09
CA LEU A 763 26.77 -3.54 10.33
C LEU A 763 26.98 -4.41 11.61
N PRO A 764 26.26 -5.52 11.82
CA PRO A 764 26.55 -6.44 12.93
C PRO A 764 27.99 -6.98 12.92
N THR A 765 28.44 -7.59 11.83
CA THR A 765 29.80 -8.17 11.73
C THR A 765 30.90 -7.13 11.88
N VAL A 766 30.72 -5.91 11.37
CA VAL A 766 31.69 -4.81 11.56
C VAL A 766 31.72 -4.30 13.00
N GLN A 767 30.63 -4.39 13.76
CA GLN A 767 30.63 -4.03 15.18
C GLN A 767 31.21 -5.14 16.08
N GLU A 768 30.90 -6.40 15.78
CA GLU A 768 31.28 -7.56 16.60
C GLU A 768 32.68 -8.09 16.27
N CYS A 769 32.98 -8.32 14.99
CA CYS A 769 34.25 -8.92 14.56
C CYS A 769 35.41 -7.90 14.47
N MET A 770 35.12 -6.60 14.43
CA MET A 770 36.13 -5.52 14.36
C MET A 770 36.09 -4.57 15.57
N GLU A 771 35.28 -4.88 16.60
CA GLU A 771 35.09 -4.09 17.84
C GLU A 771 34.77 -2.59 17.61
N LEU A 772 34.21 -2.24 16.45
CA LEU A 772 33.98 -0.84 16.09
C LEU A 772 32.74 -0.28 16.78
N LYS A 773 32.93 0.87 17.44
CA LYS A 773 31.80 1.69 17.94
C LYS A 773 30.87 2.06 16.78
N LEU A 774 29.57 2.12 17.05
CA LEU A 774 28.49 2.34 16.08
C LEU A 774 28.77 3.46 15.04
N GLY A 775 29.30 4.61 15.48
CA GLY A 775 29.63 5.73 14.58
C GLY A 775 30.70 5.39 13.51
N PRO A 776 31.90 4.93 13.91
CA PRO A 776 32.87 4.33 13.00
C PRO A 776 32.34 3.15 12.18
N ALA A 777 31.59 2.22 12.78
CA ALA A 777 31.06 1.04 12.09
C ALA A 777 30.12 1.40 10.93
N ILE A 778 29.17 2.32 11.15
CA ILE A 778 28.28 2.85 10.10
C ILE A 778 29.08 3.47 8.94
N LYS A 779 30.17 4.20 9.23
CA LYS A 779 31.01 4.80 8.18
C LYS A 779 31.75 3.73 7.38
N LEU A 780 32.31 2.72 8.04
CA LEU A 780 33.00 1.62 7.36
C LEU A 780 32.02 0.82 6.50
N CYS A 781 30.84 0.49 7.03
CA CYS A 781 29.77 -0.18 6.26
C CYS A 781 29.35 0.65 5.04
N HIS A 782 29.19 1.96 5.16
CA HIS A 782 28.89 2.83 4.03
C HIS A 782 30.00 2.85 2.96
N HIS A 783 31.27 2.70 3.35
CA HIS A 783 32.37 2.53 2.39
C HIS A 783 32.36 1.14 1.74
N ILE A 784 32.06 0.09 2.51
CA ILE A 784 31.92 -1.29 2.01
C ILE A 784 30.74 -1.41 1.03
N GLU A 785 29.57 -0.85 1.34
CA GLU A 785 28.42 -0.75 0.42
C GLU A 785 28.81 -0.10 -0.93
N ARG A 786 29.66 0.92 -0.90
CA ARG A 786 30.13 1.58 -2.13
C ARG A 786 31.16 0.76 -2.90
N VAL A 787 31.99 -0.03 -2.22
CA VAL A 787 32.91 -0.99 -2.87
C VAL A 787 32.11 -2.15 -3.47
N LYS A 788 31.12 -2.69 -2.75
CA LYS A 788 30.14 -3.68 -3.25
C LYS A 788 29.49 -3.17 -4.54
N LEU A 789 28.86 -1.99 -4.50
CA LEU A 789 28.17 -1.41 -5.66
C LEU A 789 29.13 -1.20 -6.85
N ALA A 790 30.34 -0.69 -6.62
CA ALA A 790 31.33 -0.50 -7.67
C ALA A 790 31.83 -1.84 -8.25
N PHE A 791 32.03 -2.85 -7.40
CA PHE A 791 32.41 -4.20 -7.82
C PHE A 791 31.34 -4.83 -8.71
N TYR A 792 30.07 -4.81 -8.29
CA TYR A 792 28.96 -5.30 -9.12
C TYR A 792 28.80 -4.50 -10.42
N GLN A 793 29.05 -3.18 -10.42
CA GLN A 793 29.01 -2.35 -11.63
C GLN A 793 30.17 -2.57 -12.61
N GLN A 794 31.31 -3.11 -12.16
CA GLN A 794 32.51 -3.27 -12.99
C GLN A 794 32.83 -4.73 -13.35
N PHE A 795 32.40 -5.69 -12.53
CA PHE A 795 32.77 -7.11 -12.66
C PHE A 795 31.56 -8.06 -12.70
N ALA A 796 30.34 -7.57 -12.45
CA ALA A 796 29.10 -8.32 -12.68
C ALA A 796 28.27 -7.81 -13.87
N THR A 797 28.82 -6.86 -14.65
CA THR A 797 28.31 -6.45 -15.96
C THR A 797 28.67 -7.44 -17.04
#